data_AF-Q82VJ8-F1
#
_entry.id   AF-Q82VJ8-F1
#
_cell.length_a   1.000
_cell.length_b   1.000
_cell.length_c   1.000
_cell.angle_alpha   90.00
_cell.angle_beta   90.00
_cell.angle_gamma   90.00
#
_symmetry.space_group_name_H-M   'P 1'
#
loop_
_entity.id
_entity.type
_entity.pdbx_description
1 polymer ?
#
loop_
_entity_poly.entity_id
_entity_poly.type
_entity_poly.pdbx_seq_one_letter_code
_entity_poly.pdbx_strand_id
1 'polypeptide(L)'
;MKSNADSLTDTATESDPPVRGFRQRMTWLHTWGGLWAGWVLFAIFLTGTLGVFDDAITRWMKPERPLVAEVAPGSAEQRAQAVRLAQTYLQQAMPRGEFWSIGLPGESDPAIRLFWRENEDAKFQQTRLDPVTGTELDKAVDRETEGGHHFVHMHFEFHAGEAGIWMVGFFAMIMLVALVSGVITHKRIFKDFFTFRPKKGQRSWLDAHNVASVLTLPFQFMIVYTGLAIFYSLYMPAGIFAHYPNKDTYFSQLLSRPAPREETHIDAQVASLDKLLLTAETELGRRASFVSVNHPGDSSASVTVFGLFDEEENEKYLLPPGSGNVIFDGITGETLDIQMSGDHRGGEAQAVQRVMGTLHFARFGGDTIKWLYFISGLAGAIMMATGSILFMVKRRQKALNEFGSHTRRVYRLIETLNVAVIAGLCIACIAYLWSNRLIPVGIEDRSHWEITTFFTVWLMALLHASIRPVASAWVEQLSLAALLCLALPLLNWLTTGQQVLTYGLQGDWERVGVELTVIGLGLLLATMAQKARSMAPVLPPRSAVVATQQKTITASVPYRNSILMRVLAATLGGYAVASGLAILLPMVLPIARAEAVLASTLLSFAAYTGVIIWVFSARAPKRAWQGVFFLAIGCALTILFNATFGGM
;
A
#
# COMPACT_ATOMS: atom_id res chain seq x y z
N MET A 1 37.59 44.79 -55.26
CA MET A 1 37.84 43.90 -56.42
C MET A 1 38.60 42.68 -55.89
N LYS A 2 38.14 41.43 -55.87
CA LYS A 2 37.00 40.68 -56.45
C LYS A 2 36.49 39.75 -55.32
N SER A 3 35.23 39.79 -54.90
CA SER A 3 34.07 39.10 -55.48
C SER A 3 34.30 37.61 -55.73
N ASN A 4 33.71 36.77 -54.86
CA ASN A 4 32.90 35.63 -55.28
C ASN A 4 31.95 35.24 -54.14
N ALA A 5 30.73 35.75 -54.25
CA ALA A 5 29.53 35.10 -53.73
C ALA A 5 29.13 34.02 -54.76
N ASP A 6 28.82 32.80 -54.30
CA ASP A 6 27.58 32.10 -54.67
C ASP A 6 27.49 30.67 -54.10
N SER A 7 26.23 30.29 -53.85
CA SER A 7 25.64 28.97 -53.56
C SER A 7 25.72 28.48 -52.11
N LEU A 8 24.68 28.63 -51.29
CA LEU A 8 23.34 28.00 -51.28
C LEU A 8 23.31 26.70 -50.47
N THR A 9 22.54 26.78 -49.38
CA THR A 9 21.73 25.70 -48.78
C THR A 9 22.46 24.41 -48.41
N ASP A 10 23.23 24.45 -47.32
CA ASP A 10 23.46 23.24 -46.54
C ASP A 10 22.29 23.11 -45.55
N THR A 11 21.24 22.40 -45.99
CA THR A 11 20.23 21.84 -45.10
C THR A 11 20.94 20.84 -44.20
N ALA A 12 21.50 21.33 -43.09
CA ALA A 12 22.00 20.49 -42.02
C ALA A 12 20.82 19.67 -41.49
N THR A 13 20.71 18.46 -42.04
CA THR A 13 19.84 17.39 -41.60
C THR A 13 19.89 17.32 -40.08
N GLU A 14 18.70 17.24 -39.46
CA GLU A 14 18.54 16.89 -38.05
C GLU A 14 19.37 15.63 -37.79
N SER A 15 20.58 15.80 -37.27
CA SER A 15 21.45 14.69 -36.91
C SER A 15 20.72 13.90 -35.84
N ASP A 16 20.29 12.69 -36.19
CA ASP A 16 19.68 11.74 -35.28
C ASP A 16 20.50 11.69 -33.98
N PRO A 17 19.86 11.80 -32.80
CA PRO A 17 20.61 11.74 -31.55
C PRO A 17 21.40 10.43 -31.47
N PRO A 18 22.64 10.45 -30.94
CA PRO A 18 23.50 9.27 -30.93
C PRO A 18 22.79 8.08 -30.29
N VAL A 19 22.96 6.90 -30.89
CA VAL A 19 22.37 5.63 -30.41
C VAL A 19 22.76 5.43 -28.94
N ARG A 20 21.81 5.67 -28.04
CA ARG A 20 22.06 5.58 -26.60
C ARG A 20 22.44 4.15 -26.23
N GLY A 21 23.58 3.99 -25.55
CA GLY A 21 23.97 2.69 -24.98
C GLY A 21 22.91 2.14 -24.02
N PHE A 22 22.90 0.82 -23.77
CA PHE A 22 21.93 0.17 -22.87
C PHE A 22 21.80 0.89 -21.52
N ARG A 23 22.94 1.19 -20.88
CA ARG A 23 22.99 1.93 -19.61
C ARG A 23 22.32 3.31 -19.70
N GLN A 24 22.58 4.08 -20.77
CA GLN A 24 21.99 5.42 -20.93
C GLN A 24 20.46 5.37 -21.10
N ARG A 25 19.94 4.29 -21.69
CA ARG A 25 18.49 4.06 -21.81
C ARG A 25 17.88 3.68 -20.46
N MET A 26 18.56 2.85 -19.67
CA MET A 26 18.13 2.56 -18.29
C MET A 26 18.20 3.79 -17.39
N THR A 27 19.22 4.64 -17.54
CA THR A 27 19.28 5.92 -16.83
C THR A 27 18.12 6.83 -17.19
N TRP A 28 17.73 6.87 -18.48
CA TRP A 28 16.56 7.63 -18.91
C TRP A 28 15.27 7.06 -18.28
N LEU A 29 15.08 5.74 -18.33
CA LEU A 29 13.91 5.06 -17.76
C LEU A 29 13.81 5.28 -16.24
N HIS A 30 14.90 5.08 -15.51
CA HIS A 30 14.98 5.31 -14.06
C HIS A 30 14.71 6.78 -13.71
N THR A 31 15.33 7.74 -14.42
CA THR A 31 15.17 9.17 -14.10
C THR A 31 13.75 9.67 -14.36
N TRP A 32 13.15 9.30 -15.50
CA TRP A 32 11.83 9.82 -15.88
C TRP A 32 10.69 9.00 -15.27
N GLY A 33 10.79 7.66 -15.29
CA GLY A 33 9.83 6.79 -14.62
C GLY A 33 9.81 7.05 -13.11
N GLY A 34 11.00 7.17 -12.50
CA GLY A 34 11.14 7.46 -11.07
C GLY A 34 10.66 8.85 -10.67
N LEU A 35 10.73 9.87 -11.54
CA LEU A 35 10.18 11.20 -11.22
C LEU A 35 8.65 11.15 -11.14
N TRP A 36 8.00 10.67 -12.19
CA TRP A 36 6.53 10.69 -12.27
C TRP A 36 5.89 9.78 -11.24
N ALA A 37 6.50 8.62 -10.98
CA ALA A 37 6.07 7.75 -9.89
C ALA A 37 6.47 8.28 -8.51
N GLY A 38 7.55 9.05 -8.41
CA GLY A 38 8.17 9.44 -7.14
C GLY A 38 7.24 10.17 -6.18
N TRP A 39 6.28 10.97 -6.67
CA TRP A 39 5.31 11.64 -5.82
C TRP A 39 4.30 10.68 -5.19
N VAL A 40 3.72 9.79 -6.01
CA VAL A 40 2.76 8.80 -5.52
C VAL A 40 3.45 7.77 -4.64
N LEU A 41 4.65 7.31 -5.04
CA LEU A 41 5.47 6.41 -4.25
C LEU A 41 5.93 7.06 -2.93
N PHE A 42 6.22 8.35 -2.90
CA PHE A 42 6.49 9.06 -1.65
C PHE A 42 5.29 8.98 -0.70
N ALA A 43 4.08 9.25 -1.22
CA ALA A 43 2.86 9.16 -0.43
C ALA A 43 2.65 7.73 0.10
N ILE A 44 2.73 6.72 -0.77
CA ILE A 44 2.63 5.30 -0.42
C ILE A 44 3.65 4.92 0.66
N PHE A 45 4.93 5.29 0.51
CA PHE A 45 5.95 4.94 1.49
C PHE A 45 5.74 5.65 2.82
N LEU A 46 5.39 6.94 2.81
CA LEU A 46 5.17 7.70 4.03
C LEU A 46 3.97 7.14 4.81
N THR A 47 2.84 6.92 4.14
CA THR A 47 1.62 6.43 4.81
C THR A 47 1.75 4.96 5.18
N GLY A 48 2.41 4.13 4.36
CA GLY A 48 2.74 2.75 4.71
C GLY A 48 3.66 2.65 5.93
N THR A 49 4.63 3.55 6.04
CA THR A 49 5.53 3.65 7.21
C THR A 49 4.74 3.98 8.49
N LEU A 50 3.75 4.88 8.40
CA LEU A 50 2.86 5.19 9.52
C LEU A 50 1.90 4.01 9.83
N GLY A 51 1.41 3.33 8.80
CA GLY A 51 0.51 2.18 8.91
C GLY A 51 1.13 0.95 9.58
N VAL A 52 2.46 0.86 9.70
CA VAL A 52 3.12 -0.19 10.53
C VAL A 52 2.71 -0.08 12.01
N PHE A 53 2.38 1.13 12.47
CA PHE A 53 1.95 1.43 13.84
C PHE A 53 0.46 1.78 13.91
N ASP A 54 -0.34 1.15 13.04
CA ASP A 54 -1.79 1.32 12.98
C ASP A 54 -2.46 1.25 14.35
N ASP A 55 -2.27 0.14 15.08
CA ASP A 55 -2.88 -0.08 16.39
C ASP A 55 -2.46 0.98 17.42
N ALA A 56 -1.17 1.32 17.46
CA ALA A 56 -0.64 2.33 18.39
C ALA A 56 -1.20 3.73 18.09
N ILE A 57 -1.33 4.10 16.81
CA ILE A 57 -1.96 5.37 16.39
C ILE A 57 -3.45 5.35 16.74
N THR A 58 -4.16 4.25 16.44
CA THR A 58 -5.58 4.07 16.77
C THR A 58 -5.81 4.20 18.28
N ARG A 59 -4.96 3.58 19.10
CA ARG A 59 -5.04 3.68 20.57
C ARG A 59 -4.78 5.09 21.08
N TRP A 60 -3.84 5.83 20.49
CA TRP A 60 -3.63 7.25 20.82
C TRP A 60 -4.81 8.12 20.37
N MET A 61 -5.45 7.77 19.26
CA MET A 61 -6.62 8.45 18.71
C MET A 61 -7.93 8.10 19.45
N LYS A 62 -7.90 7.23 20.46
CA LYS A 62 -9.05 6.89 21.33
C LYS A 62 -8.67 7.05 22.83
N PRO A 63 -8.46 8.27 23.33
CA PRO A 63 -7.96 8.54 24.68
C PRO A 63 -8.91 8.11 25.81
N GLU A 64 -10.21 8.00 25.53
CA GLU A 64 -11.23 7.56 26.48
C GLU A 64 -11.10 6.08 26.86
N ARG A 65 -10.44 5.30 26.00
CA ARG A 65 -10.19 3.88 26.27
C ARG A 65 -9.17 3.76 27.41
N PRO A 66 -9.56 3.16 28.56
CA PRO A 66 -8.63 2.91 29.64
C PRO A 66 -7.57 1.90 29.20
N LEU A 67 -6.44 1.89 29.90
CA LEU A 67 -5.55 0.73 29.88
C LEU A 67 -6.38 -0.43 30.42
N VAL A 68 -6.75 -1.40 29.57
CA VAL A 68 -7.61 -2.49 30.02
C VAL A 68 -6.82 -3.27 31.07
N ALA A 69 -7.30 -3.26 32.31
CA ALA A 69 -6.85 -4.24 33.30
C ALA A 69 -7.20 -5.61 32.73
N GLU A 70 -6.26 -6.56 32.71
CA GLU A 70 -6.46 -7.94 32.27
C GLU A 70 -7.86 -8.42 32.72
N VAL A 71 -8.84 -8.36 31.81
CA VAL A 71 -10.17 -8.91 32.10
C VAL A 71 -9.92 -10.40 32.07
N ALA A 72 -9.94 -11.02 33.26
CA ALA A 72 -9.76 -12.46 33.38
C ALA A 72 -10.65 -13.13 32.32
N PRO A 73 -10.08 -13.95 31.43
CA PRO A 73 -10.80 -14.46 30.29
C PRO A 73 -12.07 -15.17 30.77
N GLY A 74 -13.23 -14.71 30.30
CA GLY A 74 -14.51 -15.21 30.79
C GLY A 74 -14.62 -16.73 30.66
N SER A 75 -15.37 -17.39 31.54
CA SER A 75 -15.57 -18.84 31.50
C SER A 75 -16.19 -19.30 30.18
N ALA A 76 -16.12 -20.60 29.88
CA ALA A 76 -16.77 -21.16 28.70
C ALA A 76 -18.27 -20.84 28.67
N GLU A 77 -18.94 -20.87 29.83
CA GLU A 77 -20.35 -20.51 29.97
C GLU A 77 -20.60 -19.04 29.66
N GLN A 78 -19.71 -18.14 30.08
CA GLN A 78 -19.82 -16.70 29.79
C GLN A 78 -19.66 -16.42 28.29
N ARG A 79 -18.70 -17.08 27.62
CA ARG A 79 -18.54 -16.95 26.16
C ARG A 79 -19.74 -17.53 25.41
N ALA A 80 -20.23 -18.69 25.82
CA ALA A 80 -21.45 -19.28 25.27
C ALA A 80 -22.68 -18.37 25.49
N GLN A 81 -22.81 -17.73 26.66
CA GLN A 81 -23.86 -16.75 26.93
C GLN A 81 -23.77 -15.54 26.01
N ALA A 82 -22.58 -14.98 25.80
CA ALA A 82 -22.39 -13.86 24.89
C ALA A 82 -22.86 -14.20 23.46
N VAL A 83 -22.51 -15.39 22.95
CA VAL A 83 -22.96 -15.83 21.63
C VAL A 83 -24.48 -16.06 21.58
N ARG A 84 -25.10 -16.58 22.64
CA ARG A 84 -26.57 -16.67 22.70
C ARG A 84 -27.27 -15.32 22.63
N LEU A 85 -26.76 -14.33 23.38
CA LEU A 85 -27.30 -12.96 23.37
C LEU A 85 -27.16 -12.34 21.98
N ALA A 86 -25.98 -12.49 21.37
CA ALA A 86 -25.70 -12.06 20.00
C ALA A 86 -26.65 -12.69 18.96
N GLN A 87 -26.81 -14.02 19.01
CA GLN A 87 -27.71 -14.75 18.12
C GLN A 87 -29.16 -14.27 18.27
N THR A 88 -29.62 -14.09 19.51
CA THR A 88 -30.98 -13.61 19.80
C THR A 88 -31.22 -12.22 19.21
N TYR A 89 -30.25 -11.32 19.38
CA TYR A 89 -30.31 -9.98 18.81
C TYR A 89 -30.35 -10.02 17.28
N LEU A 90 -29.42 -10.75 16.65
CA LEU A 90 -29.32 -10.82 15.18
C LEU A 90 -30.55 -11.47 14.54
N GLN A 91 -31.15 -12.47 15.19
CA GLN A 91 -32.42 -13.06 14.74
C GLN A 91 -33.59 -12.06 14.76
N GLN A 92 -33.56 -11.07 15.65
CA GLN A 92 -34.58 -10.01 15.68
C GLN A 92 -34.25 -8.87 14.71
N ALA A 93 -32.99 -8.46 14.64
CA ALA A 93 -32.53 -7.35 13.82
C ALA A 93 -32.53 -7.68 12.32
N MET A 94 -32.08 -8.89 11.96
CA MET A 94 -31.98 -9.35 10.59
C MET A 94 -32.05 -10.88 10.52
N PRO A 95 -33.24 -11.50 10.64
CA PRO A 95 -33.41 -12.95 10.63
C PRO A 95 -32.93 -13.62 9.35
N ARG A 96 -32.94 -12.88 8.23
CA ARG A 96 -32.46 -13.31 6.93
C ARG A 96 -31.50 -12.28 6.36
N GLY A 97 -30.36 -12.74 5.86
CA GLY A 97 -29.38 -11.90 5.20
C GLY A 97 -28.19 -12.71 4.72
N GLU A 98 -27.21 -12.03 4.14
CA GLU A 98 -26.01 -12.67 3.61
C GLU A 98 -25.04 -13.07 4.72
N PHE A 99 -24.86 -12.22 5.74
CA PHE A 99 -23.76 -12.38 6.69
C PHE A 99 -24.06 -11.86 8.09
N TRP A 100 -23.73 -12.66 9.10
CA TRP A 100 -23.60 -12.25 10.50
C TRP A 100 -22.18 -12.49 11.02
N SER A 101 -21.74 -11.61 11.91
CA SER A 101 -20.41 -11.62 12.52
C SER A 101 -20.51 -11.24 13.99
N ILE A 102 -19.98 -12.09 14.86
CA ILE A 102 -20.05 -11.99 16.32
C ILE A 102 -18.64 -12.04 16.88
N GLY A 103 -18.11 -10.88 17.26
CA GLY A 103 -16.87 -10.74 18.04
C GLY A 103 -17.12 -10.94 19.53
N LEU A 104 -16.42 -11.90 20.11
CA LEU A 104 -16.51 -12.17 21.54
C LEU A 104 -15.78 -11.09 22.36
N PRO A 105 -16.20 -10.89 23.62
CA PRO A 105 -15.46 -10.07 24.58
C PRO A 105 -14.00 -10.52 24.70
N GLY A 106 -13.08 -9.57 24.63
CA GLY A 106 -11.65 -9.81 24.72
C GLY A 106 -10.92 -8.73 25.52
N GLU A 107 -9.61 -8.84 25.61
CA GLU A 107 -8.76 -7.94 26.40
C GLU A 107 -8.77 -6.49 25.87
N SER A 108 -9.00 -6.27 24.59
CA SER A 108 -9.02 -4.93 23.98
C SER A 108 -10.42 -4.31 23.90
N ASP A 109 -11.47 -5.12 23.98
CA ASP A 109 -12.86 -4.69 23.96
C ASP A 109 -13.73 -5.69 24.74
N PRO A 110 -14.27 -5.30 25.92
CA PRO A 110 -15.09 -6.19 26.73
C PRO A 110 -16.53 -6.36 26.19
N ALA A 111 -16.92 -5.65 25.13
CA ALA A 111 -18.25 -5.76 24.55
C ALA A 111 -18.38 -6.94 23.57
N ILE A 112 -19.61 -7.40 23.36
CA ILE A 112 -19.94 -8.22 22.20
C ILE A 112 -20.02 -7.30 20.99
N ARG A 113 -19.27 -7.58 19.93
CA ARG A 113 -19.29 -6.78 18.70
C ARG A 113 -20.09 -7.51 17.63
N LEU A 114 -21.12 -6.86 17.11
CA LEU A 114 -21.96 -7.42 16.06
C LEU A 114 -21.75 -6.66 14.76
N PHE A 115 -21.58 -7.39 13.67
CA PHE A 115 -21.57 -6.86 12.31
C PHE A 115 -22.48 -7.71 11.45
N TRP A 116 -23.30 -7.08 10.61
CA TRP A 116 -24.19 -7.83 9.72
C TRP A 116 -24.48 -7.06 8.43
N ARG A 117 -24.86 -7.81 7.39
CA ARG A 117 -25.19 -7.26 6.08
C ARG A 117 -26.29 -8.09 5.41
N GLU A 118 -27.23 -7.40 4.77
CA GLU A 118 -28.39 -8.00 4.09
C GLU A 118 -28.01 -8.73 2.80
N ASN A 119 -27.20 -8.09 1.96
CA ASN A 119 -26.73 -8.61 0.66
C ASN A 119 -25.38 -7.95 0.30
N GLU A 120 -24.71 -8.46 -0.74
CA GLU A 120 -23.33 -8.05 -1.07
C GLU A 120 -23.15 -6.53 -1.26
N ASP A 121 -24.20 -5.84 -1.75
CA ASP A 121 -24.20 -4.42 -2.05
C ASP A 121 -24.60 -3.53 -0.84
N ALA A 122 -25.18 -4.11 0.20
CA ALA A 122 -25.61 -3.36 1.38
C ALA A 122 -24.42 -2.93 2.24
N LYS A 123 -24.57 -1.79 2.94
CA LYS A 123 -23.57 -1.38 3.94
C LYS A 123 -23.64 -2.32 5.14
N PHE A 124 -22.48 -2.65 5.69
CA PHE A 124 -22.41 -3.31 6.99
C PHE A 124 -23.06 -2.44 8.06
N GLN A 125 -23.94 -3.05 8.84
CA GLN A 125 -24.46 -2.50 10.08
C GLN A 125 -23.63 -3.06 11.23
N GLN A 126 -23.46 -2.26 12.27
CA GLN A 126 -22.71 -2.67 13.46
C GLN A 126 -23.38 -2.18 14.73
N THR A 127 -23.28 -2.99 15.79
CA THR A 127 -23.65 -2.59 17.15
C THR A 127 -22.74 -3.29 18.18
N ARG A 128 -22.81 -2.80 19.42
CA ARG A 128 -22.11 -3.39 20.56
C ARG A 128 -23.12 -3.74 21.63
N LEU A 129 -23.01 -4.94 22.19
CA LEU A 129 -23.87 -5.37 23.29
C LEU A 129 -23.05 -5.57 24.57
N ASP A 130 -23.69 -5.30 25.69
CA ASP A 130 -23.19 -5.72 27.00
C ASP A 130 -23.13 -7.25 27.07
N PRO A 131 -21.99 -7.84 27.47
CA PRO A 131 -21.81 -9.29 27.46
C PRO A 131 -22.62 -10.06 28.50
N VAL A 132 -23.21 -9.36 29.48
CA VAL A 132 -24.01 -9.93 30.56
C VAL A 132 -25.51 -9.75 30.27
N THR A 133 -25.92 -8.53 29.92
CA THR A 133 -27.35 -8.19 29.74
C THR A 133 -27.82 -8.36 28.30
N GLY A 134 -26.92 -8.27 27.31
CA GLY A 134 -27.27 -8.25 25.90
C GLY A 134 -27.91 -6.93 25.43
N THR A 135 -27.91 -5.90 26.27
CA THR A 135 -28.43 -4.58 25.88
C THR A 135 -27.42 -3.84 25.01
N GLU A 136 -27.90 -3.05 24.05
CA GLU A 136 -27.03 -2.19 23.25
C GLU A 136 -26.27 -1.20 24.14
N LEU A 137 -24.97 -1.10 23.92
CA LEU A 137 -24.12 -0.10 24.56
C LEU A 137 -24.23 1.21 23.78
N ASP A 138 -24.31 2.33 24.51
CA ASP A 138 -24.38 3.65 23.90
C ASP A 138 -23.15 3.90 23.00
N LYS A 139 -23.42 4.26 21.73
CA LYS A 139 -22.39 4.64 20.75
C LYS A 139 -21.56 5.85 21.22
N ALA A 140 -22.06 6.62 22.20
CA ALA A 140 -21.46 7.86 22.68
C ALA A 140 -20.21 7.70 23.56
N VAL A 141 -19.88 6.49 24.03
CA VAL A 141 -18.76 6.27 24.98
C VAL A 141 -17.40 6.19 24.28
N ASP A 142 -17.35 5.78 23.00
CA ASP A 142 -16.12 5.67 22.21
C ASP A 142 -16.17 6.65 21.03
N ARG A 143 -15.15 7.49 20.87
CA ARG A 143 -15.04 8.33 19.66
C ARG A 143 -14.84 7.45 18.43
N GLU A 144 -15.73 7.59 17.46
CA GLU A 144 -15.58 6.95 16.15
C GLU A 144 -14.40 7.60 15.43
N THR A 145 -13.45 6.78 14.96
CA THR A 145 -12.26 7.22 14.22
C THR A 145 -11.71 6.07 13.39
N GLU A 146 -11.20 6.39 12.20
CA GLU A 146 -10.41 5.44 11.40
C GLU A 146 -9.05 5.15 12.05
N GLY A 147 -8.60 5.97 13.01
CA GLY A 147 -7.34 5.72 13.70
C GLY A 147 -6.14 5.66 12.74
N GLY A 148 -5.26 4.70 12.98
CA GLY A 148 -4.14 4.36 12.11
C GLY A 148 -4.55 3.69 10.79
N HIS A 149 -5.74 3.05 10.72
CA HIS A 149 -6.21 2.39 9.50
C HIS A 149 -6.33 3.38 8.34
N HIS A 150 -6.59 4.66 8.62
CA HIS A 150 -6.55 5.73 7.62
C HIS A 150 -5.25 5.70 6.80
N PHE A 151 -4.09 5.50 7.44
CA PHE A 151 -2.79 5.45 6.75
C PHE A 151 -2.63 4.17 5.94
N VAL A 152 -3.22 3.06 6.38
CA VAL A 152 -3.29 1.80 5.62
C VAL A 152 -4.14 2.00 4.37
N HIS A 153 -5.38 2.48 4.49
CA HIS A 153 -6.25 2.81 3.35
C HIS A 153 -5.60 3.82 2.39
N MET A 154 -4.90 4.82 2.92
CA MET A 154 -4.16 5.78 2.10
C MET A 154 -2.98 5.10 1.36
N HIS A 155 -2.33 4.12 1.96
CA HIS A 155 -1.20 3.38 1.39
C HIS A 155 -1.61 2.49 0.21
N PHE A 156 -2.68 1.71 0.35
CA PHE A 156 -3.04 0.69 -0.66
C PHE A 156 -4.14 1.14 -1.64
N GLU A 157 -4.97 2.13 -1.30
CA GLU A 157 -6.08 2.56 -2.16
C GLU A 157 -6.38 4.06 -2.18
N PHE A 158 -5.68 4.91 -1.43
CA PHE A 158 -5.93 6.36 -1.40
C PHE A 158 -7.40 6.74 -1.08
N HIS A 159 -8.14 5.91 -0.34
CA HIS A 159 -9.59 6.06 -0.10
C HIS A 159 -10.45 6.08 -1.39
N ALA A 160 -9.95 5.51 -2.48
CA ALA A 160 -10.63 5.47 -3.79
C ALA A 160 -11.12 4.05 -4.16
N GLY A 161 -11.22 3.14 -3.19
CA GLY A 161 -11.63 1.75 -3.38
C GLY A 161 -10.79 1.03 -4.43
N GLU A 162 -11.43 0.19 -5.26
CA GLU A 162 -10.73 -0.61 -6.27
C GLU A 162 -9.92 0.23 -7.28
N ALA A 163 -10.41 1.42 -7.64
CA ALA A 163 -9.67 2.33 -8.53
C ALA A 163 -8.33 2.77 -7.92
N GLY A 164 -8.33 2.97 -6.59
CA GLY A 164 -7.14 3.21 -5.80
C GLY A 164 -6.16 2.05 -5.81
N ILE A 165 -6.67 0.84 -5.62
CA ILE A 165 -5.85 -0.40 -5.65
C ILE A 165 -5.15 -0.52 -7.01
N TRP A 166 -5.87 -0.36 -8.13
CA TRP A 166 -5.29 -0.36 -9.47
C TRP A 166 -4.22 0.73 -9.66
N MET A 167 -4.47 1.93 -9.14
CA MET A 167 -3.50 3.03 -9.18
C MET A 167 -2.20 2.66 -8.43
N VAL A 168 -2.31 2.13 -7.21
CA VAL A 168 -1.15 1.70 -6.40
C VAL A 168 -0.40 0.57 -7.10
N GLY A 169 -1.10 -0.44 -7.63
CA GLY A 169 -0.50 -1.53 -8.41
C GLY A 169 0.27 -1.04 -9.64
N PHE A 170 -0.27 -0.06 -10.37
CA PHE A 170 0.40 0.57 -11.51
C PHE A 170 1.72 1.24 -11.10
N PHE A 171 1.72 2.02 -10.02
CA PHE A 171 2.94 2.67 -9.52
C PHE A 171 3.92 1.69 -8.87
N ALA A 172 3.45 0.61 -8.25
CA ALA A 172 4.29 -0.48 -7.75
C ALA A 172 5.03 -1.18 -8.90
N MET A 173 4.38 -1.43 -10.04
CA MET A 173 5.07 -1.94 -11.24
C MET A 173 6.11 -0.95 -11.78
N ILE A 174 5.81 0.35 -11.81
CA ILE A 174 6.82 1.37 -12.19
C ILE A 174 8.00 1.37 -11.21
N MET A 175 7.74 1.23 -9.91
CA MET A 175 8.79 1.15 -8.90
C MET A 175 9.67 -0.10 -9.10
N LEU A 176 9.09 -1.27 -9.35
CA LEU A 176 9.86 -2.49 -9.60
C LEU A 176 10.78 -2.33 -10.83
N VAL A 177 10.29 -1.71 -11.90
CA VAL A 177 11.10 -1.33 -13.07
C VAL A 177 12.16 -0.29 -12.71
N ALA A 178 11.84 0.70 -11.87
CA ALA A 178 12.76 1.74 -11.43
C ALA A 178 13.89 1.16 -10.56
N LEU A 179 13.61 0.16 -9.71
CA LEU A 179 14.61 -0.56 -8.92
C LEU A 179 15.56 -1.36 -9.82
N VAL A 180 15.02 -2.18 -10.73
CA VAL A 180 15.83 -2.97 -11.67
C VAL A 180 16.68 -2.06 -12.57
N SER A 181 16.08 -1.03 -13.16
CA SER A 181 16.81 -0.07 -14.01
C SER A 181 17.79 0.80 -13.22
N GLY A 182 17.53 1.06 -11.93
CA GLY A 182 18.43 1.75 -11.00
C GLY A 182 19.69 0.93 -10.73
N VAL A 183 19.53 -0.35 -10.37
CA VAL A 183 20.65 -1.29 -10.17
C VAL A 183 21.53 -1.37 -11.43
N ILE A 184 20.90 -1.48 -12.61
CA ILE A 184 21.62 -1.50 -13.89
C ILE A 184 22.35 -0.17 -14.17
N THR A 185 21.73 0.96 -13.82
CA THR A 185 22.29 2.30 -14.05
C THR A 185 23.53 2.55 -13.20
N HIS A 186 23.53 2.07 -11.96
CA HIS A 186 24.57 2.32 -10.96
C HIS A 186 25.55 1.13 -10.87
N LYS A 187 26.33 0.86 -11.93
CA LYS A 187 27.34 -0.23 -11.97
C LYS A 187 28.34 -0.25 -10.79
N ARG A 188 28.56 0.90 -10.12
CA ARG A 188 29.45 1.07 -8.96
C ARG A 188 28.72 1.17 -7.61
N ILE A 189 27.44 0.82 -7.56
CA ILE A 189 26.57 1.02 -6.40
C ILE A 189 27.21 0.55 -5.08
N PHE A 190 27.88 -0.61 -5.08
CA PHE A 190 28.60 -1.14 -3.90
C PHE A 190 29.94 -0.45 -3.60
N LYS A 191 30.65 0.06 -4.62
CA LYS A 191 31.93 0.77 -4.44
C LYS A 191 31.70 2.21 -3.97
N ASP A 192 30.69 2.87 -4.50
CA ASP A 192 30.34 4.25 -4.16
C ASP A 192 29.63 4.34 -2.80
N PHE A 193 29.01 3.24 -2.32
CA PHE A 193 28.40 3.13 -0.98
C PHE A 193 29.37 3.48 0.16
N PHE A 194 30.63 3.04 0.08
CA PHE A 194 31.65 3.33 1.11
C PHE A 194 32.26 4.73 1.00
N THR A 195 31.77 5.58 0.09
CA THR A 195 32.39 6.87 -0.22
C THR A 195 31.46 8.04 0.12
N PHE A 196 31.05 8.18 1.37
CA PHE A 196 30.32 9.38 1.80
C PHE A 196 31.26 10.58 1.83
N ARG A 197 30.98 11.61 1.02
CA ARG A 197 31.79 12.84 0.96
C ARG A 197 31.03 14.00 1.59
N PRO A 198 31.29 14.35 2.87
CA PRO A 198 30.62 15.46 3.53
C PRO A 198 31.01 16.82 2.93
N LYS A 199 30.11 17.82 3.06
CA LYS A 199 30.35 19.24 2.71
C LYS A 199 30.67 19.51 1.21
N LYS A 200 30.15 18.69 0.28
CA LYS A 200 30.32 18.85 -1.18
C LYS A 200 29.00 19.14 -1.92
N GLY A 201 28.03 19.76 -1.24
CA GLY A 201 26.77 20.23 -1.84
C GLY A 201 25.99 19.13 -2.56
N GLN A 202 25.71 19.31 -3.85
CA GLN A 202 24.99 18.34 -4.69
C GLN A 202 25.60 16.93 -4.67
N ARG A 203 26.93 16.82 -4.58
CA ARG A 203 27.61 15.50 -4.54
C ARG A 203 27.35 14.78 -3.23
N SER A 204 27.29 15.49 -2.10
CA SER A 204 26.92 14.90 -0.81
C SER A 204 25.46 14.41 -0.80
N TRP A 205 24.55 15.13 -1.49
CA TRP A 205 23.16 14.69 -1.64
C TRP A 205 23.02 13.48 -2.56
N LEU A 206 23.81 13.41 -3.63
CA LEU A 206 23.87 12.22 -4.48
C LEU A 206 24.43 11.02 -3.72
N ASP A 207 25.48 11.23 -2.91
CA ASP A 207 26.05 10.19 -2.06
C ASP A 207 25.02 9.74 -0.99
N ALA A 208 24.27 10.66 -0.37
CA ALA A 208 23.19 10.33 0.57
C ALA A 208 22.03 9.56 -0.09
N HIS A 209 21.60 9.98 -1.28
CA HIS A 209 20.60 9.26 -2.07
C HIS A 209 21.08 7.84 -2.35
N ASN A 210 22.32 7.66 -2.83
CA ASN A 210 22.90 6.35 -3.08
C ASN A 210 22.99 5.49 -1.81
N VAL A 211 23.44 6.05 -0.68
CA VAL A 211 23.53 5.30 0.59
C VAL A 211 22.16 4.83 1.04
N ALA A 212 21.15 5.72 1.02
CA ALA A 212 19.77 5.37 1.38
C ALA A 212 19.19 4.32 0.43
N SER A 213 19.43 4.45 -0.89
CA SER A 213 18.98 3.49 -1.90
C SER A 213 19.59 2.10 -1.73
N VAL A 214 20.89 2.03 -1.41
CA VAL A 214 21.60 0.74 -1.33
C VAL A 214 21.29 0.01 -0.05
N LEU A 215 21.33 0.72 1.08
CA LEU A 215 21.09 0.13 2.39
C LEU A 215 19.69 -0.51 2.46
N THR A 216 18.70 0.14 1.84
CA THR A 216 17.31 -0.34 1.85
C THR A 216 16.90 -1.10 0.59
N LEU A 217 17.82 -1.37 -0.34
CA LEU A 217 17.49 -1.99 -1.62
C LEU A 217 16.79 -3.36 -1.47
N PRO A 218 17.26 -4.29 -0.61
CA PRO A 218 16.59 -5.57 -0.43
C PRO A 218 15.17 -5.39 0.12
N PHE A 219 15.01 -4.50 1.11
CA PHE A 219 13.72 -4.14 1.69
C PHE A 219 12.78 -3.55 0.63
N GLN A 220 13.25 -2.63 -0.20
CA GLN A 220 12.44 -2.00 -1.24
C GLN A 220 11.98 -2.98 -2.32
N PHE A 221 12.85 -3.91 -2.74
CA PHE A 221 12.46 -5.00 -3.65
C PHE A 221 11.43 -5.93 -3.02
N MET A 222 11.65 -6.30 -1.76
CA MET A 222 10.71 -7.14 -1.02
C MET A 222 9.36 -6.44 -0.91
N ILE A 223 9.29 -5.22 -0.38
CA ILE A 223 8.02 -4.56 -0.04
C ILE A 223 7.18 -4.25 -1.28
N VAL A 224 7.81 -3.83 -2.38
CA VAL A 224 7.08 -3.54 -3.62
C VAL A 224 6.55 -4.82 -4.28
N TYR A 225 7.34 -5.90 -4.25
CA TYR A 225 6.93 -7.17 -4.83
C TYR A 225 5.82 -7.81 -4.01
N THR A 226 5.95 -7.82 -2.68
CA THR A 226 4.92 -8.35 -1.80
C THR A 226 3.63 -7.52 -1.88
N GLY A 227 3.72 -6.19 -2.06
CA GLY A 227 2.53 -5.35 -2.28
C GLY A 227 1.76 -5.69 -3.56
N LEU A 228 2.45 -6.04 -4.65
CA LEU A 228 1.81 -6.58 -5.86
C LEU A 228 1.21 -7.97 -5.61
N ALA A 229 1.89 -8.80 -4.81
CA ALA A 229 1.45 -10.15 -4.47
C ALA A 229 0.21 -10.20 -3.57
N ILE A 230 -0.09 -9.15 -2.80
CA ILE A 230 -1.33 -9.08 -1.99
C ILE A 230 -2.57 -9.13 -2.89
N PHE A 231 -2.59 -8.32 -3.95
CA PHE A 231 -3.74 -8.20 -4.87
C PHE A 231 -3.51 -8.92 -6.19
N TYR A 232 -2.76 -10.03 -6.19
CA TYR A 232 -2.35 -10.73 -7.40
C TYR A 232 -3.55 -11.14 -8.29
N SER A 233 -4.64 -11.60 -7.67
CA SER A 233 -5.83 -12.07 -8.36
C SER A 233 -6.66 -10.93 -8.97
N LEU A 234 -6.49 -9.70 -8.45
CA LEU A 234 -7.09 -8.50 -9.01
C LEU A 234 -6.25 -7.99 -10.19
N TYR A 235 -4.93 -7.87 -10.00
CA TYR A 235 -4.04 -7.33 -11.03
C TYR A 235 -3.83 -8.26 -12.22
N MET A 236 -3.88 -9.58 -12.01
CA MET A 236 -3.59 -10.58 -13.04
C MET A 236 -4.57 -11.77 -12.96
N PRO A 237 -5.86 -11.56 -13.30
CA PRO A 237 -6.88 -12.60 -13.19
C PRO A 237 -6.84 -13.64 -14.33
N ALA A 238 -6.05 -13.40 -15.38
CA ALA A 238 -6.08 -14.19 -16.61
C ALA A 238 -5.87 -15.70 -16.39
N GLY A 239 -4.93 -16.08 -15.52
CA GLY A 239 -4.71 -17.48 -15.16
C GLY A 239 -5.91 -18.11 -14.44
N ILE A 240 -6.55 -17.35 -13.54
CA ILE A 240 -7.76 -17.82 -12.84
C ILE A 240 -8.90 -18.02 -13.85
N PHE A 241 -9.20 -17.01 -14.66
CA PHE A 241 -10.30 -17.06 -15.64
C PHE A 241 -10.11 -18.13 -16.73
N ALA A 242 -8.87 -18.41 -17.13
CA ALA A 242 -8.62 -19.45 -18.12
C ALA A 242 -8.75 -20.86 -17.55
N HIS A 243 -8.56 -21.04 -16.24
CA HIS A 243 -8.49 -22.36 -15.63
C HIS A 243 -9.65 -22.74 -14.71
N TYR A 244 -10.47 -21.76 -14.30
CA TYR A 244 -11.52 -21.92 -13.31
C TYR A 244 -12.81 -21.20 -13.74
N PRO A 245 -14.00 -21.74 -13.42
CA PRO A 245 -15.27 -21.11 -13.79
C PRO A 245 -15.51 -19.80 -13.05
N ASN A 246 -15.07 -19.72 -11.79
CA ASN A 246 -15.18 -18.54 -10.94
C ASN A 246 -14.04 -18.52 -9.91
N LYS A 247 -13.87 -17.38 -9.23
CA LYS A 247 -12.83 -17.18 -8.22
C LYS A 247 -13.04 -18.08 -6.99
N ASP A 248 -14.28 -18.37 -6.62
CA ASP A 248 -14.60 -19.18 -5.45
C ASP A 248 -14.13 -20.62 -5.58
N THR A 249 -14.34 -21.22 -6.75
CA THR A 249 -13.84 -22.56 -7.08
C THR A 249 -12.32 -22.60 -7.07
N TYR A 250 -11.67 -21.53 -7.53
CA TYR A 250 -10.21 -21.42 -7.47
C TYR A 250 -9.71 -21.37 -6.02
N PHE A 251 -10.28 -20.49 -5.18
CA PHE A 251 -9.85 -20.36 -3.79
C PHE A 251 -10.23 -21.56 -2.91
N SER A 252 -11.34 -22.24 -3.17
CA SER A 252 -11.69 -23.47 -2.44
C SER A 252 -10.66 -24.57 -2.69
N GLN A 253 -10.22 -24.74 -3.95
CA GLN A 253 -9.17 -25.69 -4.30
C GLN A 253 -7.78 -25.26 -3.82
N LEU A 254 -7.43 -23.97 -3.94
CA LEU A 254 -6.14 -23.45 -3.48
C LEU A 254 -5.95 -23.58 -1.97
N LEU A 255 -7.01 -23.31 -1.20
CA LEU A 255 -6.99 -23.33 0.26
C LEU A 255 -7.48 -24.66 0.84
N SER A 256 -7.73 -25.67 0.02
CA SER A 256 -8.28 -26.97 0.42
C SER A 256 -9.47 -26.84 1.39
N ARG A 257 -10.38 -25.90 1.12
CA ARG A 257 -11.56 -25.62 1.96
C ARG A 257 -12.84 -26.08 1.25
N PRO A 258 -13.93 -26.36 1.98
CA PRO A 258 -15.22 -26.63 1.38
C PRO A 258 -15.62 -25.53 0.38
N ALA A 259 -16.29 -25.92 -0.71
CA ALA A 259 -16.83 -24.95 -1.65
C ALA A 259 -17.91 -24.09 -0.97
N PRO A 260 -18.00 -22.78 -1.28
CA PRO A 260 -19.12 -21.98 -0.80
C PRO A 260 -20.46 -22.61 -1.21
N ARG A 261 -21.44 -22.56 -0.31
CA ARG A 261 -22.79 -23.07 -0.55
C ARG A 261 -23.64 -21.92 -1.08
N GLU A 262 -24.13 -22.03 -2.30
CA GLU A 262 -25.07 -21.04 -2.84
C GLU A 262 -26.36 -21.03 -2.01
N GLU A 263 -27.02 -19.87 -1.95
CA GLU A 263 -28.33 -19.75 -1.31
C GLU A 263 -29.34 -20.71 -1.96
N THR A 264 -30.07 -21.43 -1.11
CA THR A 264 -31.16 -22.30 -1.56
C THR A 264 -32.49 -21.57 -1.63
N HIS A 265 -32.57 -20.40 -1.02
CA HIS A 265 -33.77 -19.61 -0.79
C HIS A 265 -34.85 -20.33 0.03
N ILE A 266 -34.50 -21.40 0.75
CA ILE A 266 -35.41 -22.16 1.62
C ILE A 266 -35.20 -21.70 3.06
N ASP A 267 -36.27 -21.26 3.73
CA ASP A 267 -36.20 -20.81 5.12
C ASP A 267 -35.75 -21.95 6.05
N ALA A 268 -34.71 -21.69 6.83
CA ALA A 268 -34.23 -22.61 7.85
C ALA A 268 -33.63 -21.84 9.03
N GLN A 269 -33.87 -22.33 10.24
CA GLN A 269 -33.36 -21.68 11.44
C GLN A 269 -31.91 -22.09 11.70
N VAL A 270 -31.05 -21.09 11.90
CA VAL A 270 -29.65 -21.31 12.29
C VAL A 270 -29.58 -22.08 13.60
N ALA A 271 -28.72 -23.09 13.65
CA ALA A 271 -28.42 -23.88 14.83
C ALA A 271 -27.95 -23.02 16.01
N SER A 272 -27.97 -23.60 17.21
CA SER A 272 -27.56 -22.93 18.45
C SER A 272 -26.06 -22.63 18.42
N LEU A 273 -25.71 -21.36 18.19
CA LEU A 273 -24.34 -20.91 17.95
C LEU A 273 -23.46 -21.11 19.19
N ASP A 274 -24.04 -21.06 20.38
CA ASP A 274 -23.35 -21.31 21.64
C ASP A 274 -22.94 -22.77 21.84
N LYS A 275 -23.72 -23.73 21.32
CA LYS A 275 -23.30 -25.13 21.30
C LYS A 275 -22.17 -25.34 20.29
N LEU A 276 -22.32 -24.79 19.08
CA LEU A 276 -21.28 -24.86 18.05
C LEU A 276 -19.97 -24.21 18.51
N LEU A 277 -20.05 -23.10 19.25
CA LEU A 277 -18.91 -22.45 19.88
C LEU A 277 -18.17 -23.43 20.79
N LEU A 278 -18.87 -24.06 21.73
CA LEU A 278 -18.25 -24.98 22.70
C LEU A 278 -17.67 -26.23 22.01
N THR A 279 -18.37 -26.77 21.01
CA THR A 279 -17.86 -27.87 20.17
C THR A 279 -16.56 -27.44 19.48
N ALA A 280 -16.54 -26.28 18.83
CA ALA A 280 -15.35 -25.76 18.16
C ALA A 280 -14.20 -25.50 19.12
N GLU A 281 -14.45 -24.95 20.31
CA GLU A 281 -13.41 -24.74 21.32
C GLU A 281 -12.78 -26.07 21.78
N THR A 282 -13.61 -27.12 21.84
CA THR A 282 -13.17 -28.47 22.20
C THR A 282 -12.35 -29.08 21.06
N GLU A 283 -12.83 -28.98 19.82
CA GLU A 283 -12.14 -29.51 18.64
C GLU A 283 -10.81 -28.79 18.39
N LEU A 284 -10.76 -27.47 18.53
CA LEU A 284 -9.54 -26.68 18.33
C LEU A 284 -8.58 -26.74 19.53
N GLY A 285 -9.04 -27.21 20.69
CA GLY A 285 -8.28 -27.16 21.94
C GLY A 285 -7.94 -25.74 22.40
N ARG A 286 -8.69 -24.73 21.93
CA ARG A 286 -8.46 -23.31 22.25
C ARG A 286 -9.78 -22.55 22.29
N ARG A 287 -9.80 -21.46 23.04
CA ARG A 287 -10.96 -20.56 23.12
C ARG A 287 -11.27 -19.97 21.75
N ALA A 288 -12.52 -19.62 21.49
CA ALA A 288 -12.92 -18.90 20.29
C ALA A 288 -12.79 -17.38 20.50
N SER A 289 -12.55 -16.65 19.41
CA SER A 289 -12.57 -15.18 19.42
C SER A 289 -13.73 -14.58 18.63
N PHE A 290 -14.24 -15.35 17.67
CA PHE A 290 -15.15 -14.82 16.66
C PHE A 290 -15.99 -15.93 16.02
N VAL A 291 -17.26 -15.63 15.72
CA VAL A 291 -18.19 -16.52 15.00
C VAL A 291 -18.75 -15.76 13.80
N SER A 292 -18.70 -16.38 12.62
CA SER A 292 -19.40 -15.88 11.43
C SER A 292 -20.47 -16.84 10.95
N VAL A 293 -21.57 -16.31 10.43
CA VAL A 293 -22.65 -17.10 9.82
C VAL A 293 -22.89 -16.55 8.41
N ASN A 294 -22.73 -17.39 7.40
CA ASN A 294 -23.16 -17.07 6.03
C ASN A 294 -24.58 -17.58 5.82
N HIS A 295 -25.35 -16.84 5.03
CA HIS A 295 -26.76 -17.11 4.69
C HIS A 295 -27.65 -17.42 5.92
N PRO A 296 -27.58 -16.64 7.02
CA PRO A 296 -28.51 -16.81 8.14
C PRO A 296 -29.97 -16.79 7.66
N GLY A 297 -30.76 -17.72 8.18
CA GLY A 297 -32.16 -17.88 7.80
C GLY A 297 -32.41 -18.73 6.56
N ASP A 298 -31.35 -19.20 5.87
CA ASP A 298 -31.44 -20.06 4.69
C ASP A 298 -30.95 -21.49 4.98
N SER A 299 -31.47 -22.50 4.26
CA SER A 299 -31.02 -23.88 4.40
C SER A 299 -29.59 -24.14 3.91
N SER A 300 -28.98 -23.18 3.22
CA SER A 300 -27.55 -23.19 2.88
C SER A 300 -26.62 -22.67 3.98
N ALA A 301 -27.17 -22.24 5.14
CA ALA A 301 -26.40 -21.57 6.18
C ALA A 301 -25.13 -22.35 6.56
N SER A 302 -24.03 -21.63 6.78
CA SER A 302 -22.76 -22.18 7.27
C SER A 302 -22.25 -21.35 8.43
N VAL A 303 -21.82 -22.01 9.50
CA VAL A 303 -21.25 -21.34 10.67
C VAL A 303 -19.76 -21.61 10.72
N THR A 304 -18.95 -20.57 10.88
CA THR A 304 -17.51 -20.71 11.11
C THR A 304 -17.15 -20.13 12.46
N VAL A 305 -16.51 -20.93 13.31
CA VAL A 305 -15.99 -20.52 14.60
C VAL A 305 -14.46 -20.43 14.51
N PHE A 306 -13.92 -19.27 14.83
CA PHE A 306 -12.48 -19.02 14.79
C PHE A 306 -11.87 -19.09 16.19
N GLY A 307 -10.72 -19.76 16.30
CA GLY A 307 -9.95 -19.78 17.53
C GLY A 307 -9.48 -18.39 17.95
N LEU A 308 -9.05 -18.27 19.20
CA LEU A 308 -8.43 -17.07 19.73
C LEU A 308 -7.07 -16.89 19.06
N PHE A 309 -6.88 -15.78 18.38
CA PHE A 309 -5.60 -15.43 17.78
C PHE A 309 -4.59 -15.11 18.89
N ASP A 310 -3.48 -15.82 18.90
CA ASP A 310 -2.36 -15.58 19.82
C ASP A 310 -1.30 -14.76 19.08
N GLU A 311 -1.24 -13.45 19.34
CA GLU A 311 -0.31 -12.55 18.66
C GLU A 311 1.15 -12.95 18.90
N GLU A 312 1.50 -13.31 20.13
CA GLU A 312 2.87 -13.65 20.50
C GLU A 312 3.32 -14.96 19.83
N GLU A 313 2.44 -15.96 19.75
CA GLU A 313 2.68 -17.19 18.98
C GLU A 313 2.87 -16.89 17.50
N ASN A 314 2.00 -16.06 16.91
CA ASN A 314 1.99 -15.82 15.48
C ASN A 314 3.16 -14.94 15.01
N GLU A 315 3.58 -13.97 15.82
CA GLU A 315 4.72 -13.11 15.49
C GLU A 315 6.07 -13.85 15.46
N LYS A 316 6.16 -15.06 16.03
CA LYS A 316 7.39 -15.88 16.04
C LYS A 316 7.72 -16.48 14.67
N TYR A 317 6.76 -16.55 13.75
CA TYR A 317 6.90 -17.28 12.49
C TYR A 317 6.57 -16.42 11.27
N LEU A 318 7.35 -16.56 10.19
CA LEU A 318 7.01 -15.94 8.89
C LEU A 318 5.79 -16.61 8.23
N LEU A 319 5.59 -17.89 8.51
CA LEU A 319 4.38 -18.62 8.15
C LEU A 319 3.59 -18.85 9.45
N PRO A 320 2.72 -17.91 9.85
CA PRO A 320 2.04 -17.98 11.13
C PRO A 320 1.11 -19.19 11.23
N PRO A 321 1.01 -19.83 12.42
CA PRO A 321 0.12 -20.97 12.66
C PRO A 321 -1.36 -20.57 12.53
N GLY A 322 -1.69 -19.28 12.70
CA GLY A 322 -3.04 -18.77 12.66
C GLY A 322 -3.84 -19.11 13.91
N SER A 323 -5.13 -18.78 13.88
CA SER A 323 -6.05 -19.12 14.98
C SER A 323 -6.68 -20.51 14.84
N GLY A 324 -6.69 -21.09 13.63
CA GLY A 324 -7.54 -22.24 13.33
C GLY A 324 -9.03 -21.90 13.32
N ASN A 325 -9.84 -22.76 12.72
CA ASN A 325 -11.28 -22.59 12.64
C ASN A 325 -12.00 -23.93 12.47
N VAL A 326 -13.28 -23.94 12.80
CA VAL A 326 -14.20 -25.05 12.51
C VAL A 326 -15.38 -24.51 11.71
N ILE A 327 -15.73 -25.20 10.63
CA ILE A 327 -16.89 -24.90 9.80
C ILE A 327 -17.95 -25.96 10.06
N PHE A 328 -19.16 -25.52 10.36
CA PHE A 328 -20.33 -26.35 10.57
C PHE A 328 -21.39 -26.09 9.50
N ASP A 329 -22.20 -27.10 9.24
CA ASP A 329 -23.51 -26.91 8.64
C ASP A 329 -24.34 -26.06 9.62
N GLY A 330 -24.81 -24.91 9.14
CA GLY A 330 -25.48 -23.92 9.97
C GLY A 330 -26.87 -24.36 10.43
N ILE A 331 -27.42 -25.46 9.92
CA ILE A 331 -28.75 -25.98 10.26
C ILE A 331 -28.64 -27.26 11.08
N THR A 332 -27.86 -28.25 10.62
CA THR A 332 -27.71 -29.54 11.32
C THR A 332 -26.70 -29.47 12.46
N GLY A 333 -25.75 -28.52 12.41
CA GLY A 333 -24.62 -28.44 13.32
C GLY A 333 -23.54 -29.50 13.07
N GLU A 334 -23.61 -30.22 11.96
CA GLU A 334 -22.58 -31.18 11.56
C GLU A 334 -21.27 -30.45 11.22
N THR A 335 -20.14 -30.96 11.72
CA THR A 335 -18.82 -30.42 11.38
C THR A 335 -18.50 -30.73 9.92
N LEU A 336 -18.41 -29.69 9.09
CA LEU A 336 -18.05 -29.79 7.68
C LEU A 336 -16.53 -29.83 7.49
N ASP A 337 -15.79 -29.09 8.32
CA ASP A 337 -14.35 -28.92 8.17
C ASP A 337 -13.69 -28.40 9.46
N ILE A 338 -12.45 -28.86 9.71
CA ILE A 338 -11.64 -28.44 10.87
C ILE A 338 -10.26 -28.02 10.36
N GLN A 339 -9.82 -26.81 10.71
CA GLN A 339 -8.45 -26.34 10.52
C GLN A 339 -7.81 -26.07 11.88
N MET A 340 -6.82 -26.88 12.25
CA MET A 340 -6.07 -26.68 13.49
C MET A 340 -5.11 -25.49 13.38
N SER A 341 -4.73 -24.92 14.52
CA SER A 341 -3.58 -24.00 14.59
C SER A 341 -2.33 -24.69 14.07
N GLY A 342 -1.57 -24.03 13.18
CA GLY A 342 -0.39 -24.62 12.56
C GLY A 342 -0.68 -25.46 11.32
N ASP A 343 -1.95 -25.81 11.06
CA ASP A 343 -2.31 -26.51 9.83
C ASP A 343 -2.26 -25.54 8.64
N HIS A 344 -1.27 -25.75 7.77
CA HIS A 344 -1.03 -24.92 6.60
C HIS A 344 -1.65 -25.55 5.37
N ARG A 345 -2.83 -25.04 4.98
CA ARG A 345 -3.52 -25.47 3.77
C ARG A 345 -2.92 -24.87 2.50
N GLY A 346 -3.14 -25.57 1.40
CA GLY A 346 -2.49 -25.32 0.13
C GLY A 346 -1.12 -25.98 0.03
N GLY A 347 -0.45 -25.74 -1.08
CA GLY A 347 0.90 -26.18 -1.38
C GLY A 347 1.95 -25.10 -1.12
N GLU A 348 3.14 -25.33 -1.67
CA GLU A 348 4.29 -24.46 -1.47
C GLU A 348 4.09 -23.05 -2.04
N ALA A 349 3.35 -22.88 -3.14
CA ALA A 349 3.11 -21.56 -3.71
C ALA A 349 2.20 -20.74 -2.79
N GLN A 350 1.19 -21.37 -2.20
CA GLN A 350 0.35 -20.74 -1.19
C GLN A 350 1.12 -20.40 0.09
N ALA A 351 2.01 -21.28 0.56
CA ALA A 351 2.88 -20.98 1.69
C ALA A 351 3.78 -19.77 1.42
N VAL A 352 4.38 -19.69 0.22
CA VAL A 352 5.19 -18.53 -0.20
C VAL A 352 4.35 -17.26 -0.26
N GLN A 353 3.13 -17.31 -0.80
CA GLN A 353 2.23 -16.15 -0.85
C GLN A 353 1.87 -15.66 0.56
N ARG A 354 1.61 -16.58 1.50
CA ARG A 354 1.36 -16.23 2.90
C ARG A 354 2.56 -15.56 3.56
N VAL A 355 3.77 -16.08 3.33
CA VAL A 355 5.02 -15.43 3.81
C VAL A 355 5.17 -14.03 3.20
N MET A 356 4.90 -13.85 1.91
CA MET A 356 4.89 -12.53 1.28
C MET A 356 3.91 -11.59 1.97
N GLY A 357 2.73 -12.08 2.34
CA GLY A 357 1.75 -11.36 3.16
C GLY A 357 2.31 -10.95 4.52
N THR A 358 2.83 -11.91 5.30
CA THR A 358 3.44 -11.64 6.61
C THR A 358 4.57 -10.62 6.53
N LEU A 359 5.42 -10.72 5.50
CA LEU A 359 6.48 -9.75 5.23
C LEU A 359 5.90 -8.36 4.91
N HIS A 360 4.87 -8.26 4.07
CA HIS A 360 4.30 -6.96 3.72
C HIS A 360 3.64 -6.25 4.90
N PHE A 361 2.86 -6.99 5.69
CA PHE A 361 2.14 -6.44 6.86
C PHE A 361 3.02 -6.31 8.11
N ALA A 362 4.29 -6.73 8.07
CA ALA A 362 5.21 -6.71 9.21
C ALA A 362 4.67 -7.42 10.48
N ARG A 363 3.89 -8.49 10.30
CA ARG A 363 3.26 -9.26 11.40
C ARG A 363 4.17 -10.35 11.96
N PHE A 364 5.46 -10.05 12.12
CA PHE A 364 6.46 -10.98 12.64
C PHE A 364 7.58 -10.23 13.38
N GLY A 365 8.22 -10.88 14.35
CA GLY A 365 9.36 -10.36 15.10
C GLY A 365 9.08 -9.16 15.99
N GLY A 366 7.79 -8.88 16.27
CA GLY A 366 7.31 -7.84 17.18
C GLY A 366 7.84 -6.44 16.89
N ASP A 367 7.94 -5.63 17.93
CA ASP A 367 8.28 -4.21 17.83
C ASP A 367 9.64 -3.94 17.17
N THR A 368 10.60 -4.85 17.33
CA THR A 368 11.93 -4.69 16.71
C THR A 368 11.82 -4.64 15.19
N ILE A 369 11.03 -5.54 14.61
CA ILE A 369 10.78 -5.56 13.16
C ILE A 369 9.91 -4.38 12.75
N LYS A 370 8.88 -4.02 13.52
CA LYS A 370 8.06 -2.82 13.25
C LYS A 370 8.93 -1.56 13.14
N TRP A 371 9.88 -1.35 14.06
CA TRP A 371 10.82 -0.22 13.98
C TRP A 371 11.81 -0.31 12.83
N LEU A 372 12.30 -1.51 12.48
CA LEU A 372 13.16 -1.69 11.31
C LEU A 372 12.41 -1.37 10.01
N TYR A 373 11.15 -1.79 9.90
CA TYR A 373 10.27 -1.47 8.78
C TYR A 373 9.99 0.03 8.73
N PHE A 374 9.74 0.67 9.87
CA PHE A 374 9.54 2.11 9.96
C PHE A 374 10.75 2.90 9.45
N ILE A 375 11.96 2.55 9.92
CA ILE A 375 13.21 3.20 9.50
C ILE A 375 13.46 2.96 8.00
N SER A 376 13.26 1.73 7.52
CA SER A 376 13.49 1.36 6.12
C SER A 376 12.48 2.01 5.18
N GLY A 377 11.21 2.08 5.58
CA GLY A 377 10.14 2.78 4.89
C GLY A 377 10.38 4.28 4.84
N LEU A 378 10.76 4.90 5.95
CA LEU A 378 11.12 6.32 6.00
C LEU A 378 12.34 6.63 5.12
N ALA A 379 13.36 5.78 5.12
CA ALA A 379 14.49 5.90 4.22
C ALA A 379 14.08 5.77 2.74
N GLY A 380 13.12 4.90 2.41
CA GLY A 380 12.49 4.82 1.09
C GLY A 380 11.76 6.10 0.70
N ALA A 381 10.96 6.68 1.60
CA ALA A 381 10.30 7.97 1.38
C ALA A 381 11.33 9.09 1.14
N ILE A 382 12.38 9.17 1.97
CA ILE A 382 13.47 10.14 1.80
C ILE A 382 14.17 9.94 0.45
N MET A 383 14.38 8.70 0.00
CA MET A 383 14.96 8.41 -1.31
C MET A 383 14.10 8.99 -2.45
N MET A 384 12.77 8.80 -2.41
CA MET A 384 11.85 9.35 -3.42
C MET A 384 11.82 10.89 -3.39
N ALA A 385 11.77 11.48 -2.19
CA ALA A 385 11.81 12.92 -2.00
C ALA A 385 13.12 13.54 -2.53
N THR A 386 14.26 12.97 -2.14
CA THR A 386 15.58 13.45 -2.57
C THR A 386 15.79 13.28 -4.08
N GLY A 387 15.34 12.18 -4.68
CA GLY A 387 15.39 11.98 -6.14
C GLY A 387 14.64 13.09 -6.90
N SER A 388 13.43 13.41 -6.44
CA SER A 388 12.58 14.46 -7.04
C SER A 388 13.17 15.87 -6.86
N ILE A 389 13.81 16.15 -5.73
CA ILE A 389 14.51 17.42 -5.47
C ILE A 389 15.78 17.53 -6.34
N LEU A 390 16.61 16.47 -6.38
CA LEU A 390 17.84 16.44 -7.16
C LEU A 390 17.58 16.61 -8.66
N PHE A 391 16.48 16.07 -9.16
CA PHE A 391 16.01 16.27 -10.53
C PHE A 391 15.90 17.76 -10.88
N MET A 392 15.33 18.56 -9.98
CA MET A 392 15.16 20.01 -10.17
C MET A 392 16.44 20.79 -9.95
N VAL A 393 17.26 20.45 -8.95
CA VAL A 393 18.56 21.11 -8.70
C VAL A 393 19.45 21.05 -9.95
N LYS A 394 19.51 19.88 -10.60
CA LYS A 394 20.30 19.68 -11.82
C LYS A 394 19.80 20.53 -13.00
N ARG A 395 18.48 20.67 -13.14
CA ARG A 395 17.84 21.41 -14.24
C ARG A 395 17.80 22.92 -14.04
N ARG A 396 17.90 23.38 -12.80
CA ARG A 396 18.13 24.80 -12.48
C ARG A 396 19.53 25.26 -12.89
N GLN A 397 20.54 24.42 -12.69
CA GLN A 397 21.93 24.75 -13.06
C GLN A 397 22.20 24.65 -14.56
N LYS A 398 21.51 23.75 -15.25
CA LYS A 398 21.55 23.61 -16.72
C LYS A 398 20.12 23.56 -17.25
N ALA A 399 19.61 24.68 -17.74
CA ALA A 399 18.30 24.74 -18.36
C ALA A 399 18.33 23.96 -19.69
N LEU A 400 17.82 22.73 -19.67
CA LEU A 400 17.87 21.83 -20.82
C LEU A 400 16.77 22.08 -21.87
N ASN A 401 15.88 23.07 -21.67
CA ASN A 401 14.77 23.42 -22.57
C ASN A 401 13.98 22.20 -23.10
N GLU A 402 13.82 21.16 -22.27
CA GLU A 402 13.29 19.84 -22.65
C GLU A 402 11.86 19.92 -23.23
N PHE A 403 11.10 20.96 -22.87
CA PHE A 403 9.71 21.18 -23.29
C PHE A 403 9.53 22.47 -24.13
N GLY A 404 10.60 22.98 -24.73
CA GLY A 404 10.57 24.22 -25.52
C GLY A 404 10.02 25.41 -24.71
N SER A 405 9.07 26.15 -25.28
CA SER A 405 8.42 27.32 -24.65
C SER A 405 7.71 27.00 -23.32
N HIS A 406 7.33 25.74 -23.09
CA HIS A 406 6.61 25.31 -21.90
C HIS A 406 7.53 24.90 -20.74
N THR A 407 8.85 24.80 -20.96
CA THR A 407 9.81 24.28 -19.97
C THR A 407 9.69 24.98 -18.61
N ARG A 408 9.57 26.32 -18.60
CA ARG A 408 9.44 27.09 -17.36
C ARG A 408 8.18 26.73 -16.57
N ARG A 409 7.04 26.52 -17.26
CA ARG A 409 5.77 26.15 -16.62
C ARG A 409 5.84 24.74 -16.05
N VAL A 410 6.40 23.79 -16.80
CA VAL A 410 6.57 22.40 -16.35
C VAL A 410 7.51 22.31 -15.15
N TYR A 411 8.65 23.00 -15.18
CA TYR A 411 9.58 23.02 -14.05
C TYR A 411 8.96 23.66 -12.81
N ARG A 412 8.16 24.71 -12.99
CA ARG A 412 7.41 25.32 -11.89
C ARG A 412 6.38 24.34 -11.31
N LEU A 413 5.66 23.60 -12.16
CA LEU A 413 4.72 22.57 -11.71
C LEU A 413 5.43 21.49 -10.90
N ILE A 414 6.57 20.96 -11.38
CA ILE A 414 7.36 19.94 -10.67
C ILE A 414 7.80 20.46 -9.30
N GLU A 415 8.23 21.71 -9.20
CA GLU A 415 8.62 22.31 -7.91
C GLU A 415 7.45 22.48 -6.95
N THR A 416 6.29 22.92 -7.46
CA THR A 416 5.06 23.02 -6.66
C THR A 416 4.63 21.65 -6.15
N LEU A 417 4.64 20.61 -7.01
CA LEU A 417 4.32 19.24 -6.63
C LEU A 417 5.32 18.69 -5.61
N ASN A 418 6.62 18.95 -5.78
CA ASN A 418 7.63 18.55 -4.79
C ASN A 418 7.32 19.12 -3.40
N VAL A 419 6.99 20.41 -3.30
CA VAL A 419 6.63 21.04 -2.02
C VAL A 419 5.36 20.42 -1.44
N ALA A 420 4.29 20.36 -2.25
CA ALA A 420 2.97 19.92 -1.81
C ALA A 420 2.94 18.43 -1.40
N VAL A 421 3.68 17.58 -2.11
CA VAL A 421 3.72 16.15 -1.82
C VAL A 421 4.67 15.84 -0.67
N ILE A 422 5.84 16.49 -0.60
CA ILE A 422 6.84 16.15 0.43
C ILE A 422 6.54 16.85 1.75
N ALA A 423 6.37 18.17 1.75
CA ALA A 423 6.08 18.94 2.96
C ALA A 423 4.58 18.98 3.24
N GLY A 424 3.76 19.19 2.21
CA GLY A 424 2.31 19.31 2.36
C GLY A 424 1.64 18.02 2.86
N LEU A 425 2.09 16.84 2.43
CA LEU A 425 1.57 15.57 2.95
C LEU A 425 1.92 15.37 4.43
N CYS A 426 3.12 15.76 4.87
CA CYS A 426 3.47 15.74 6.30
C CYS A 426 2.54 16.63 7.13
N ILE A 427 2.14 17.80 6.60
CA ILE A 427 1.14 18.67 7.24
C ILE A 427 -0.21 17.97 7.30
N ALA A 428 -0.64 17.31 6.23
CA ALA A 428 -1.90 16.58 6.19
C ALA A 428 -1.93 15.45 7.22
N CYS A 429 -0.86 14.64 7.31
CA CYS A 429 -0.75 13.56 8.30
C CYS A 429 -0.87 14.10 9.73
N ILE A 430 -0.15 15.17 10.10
CA ILE A 430 -0.26 15.73 11.45
C ILE A 430 -1.61 16.42 11.69
N ALA A 431 -2.17 17.08 10.68
CA ALA A 431 -3.49 17.70 10.77
C ALA A 431 -4.62 16.68 11.00
N TYR A 432 -4.48 15.45 10.48
CA TYR A 432 -5.39 14.35 10.78
C TYR A 432 -5.40 14.02 12.29
N LEU A 433 -4.22 13.88 12.92
CA LEU A 433 -4.13 13.68 14.38
C LEU A 433 -4.70 14.87 15.18
N TRP A 434 -4.50 16.10 14.69
CA TRP A 434 -5.12 17.29 15.29
C TRP A 434 -6.65 17.27 15.16
N SER A 435 -7.17 16.88 14.01
CA SER A 435 -8.62 16.80 13.76
C SER A 435 -9.31 15.86 14.74
N ASN A 436 -8.64 14.77 15.12
CA ASN A 436 -9.15 13.85 16.13
C ASN A 436 -9.36 14.52 17.50
N ARG A 437 -8.56 15.52 17.88
CA ARG A 437 -8.76 16.25 19.15
C ARG A 437 -9.76 17.41 19.03
N LEU A 438 -9.92 17.97 17.84
CA LEU A 438 -10.72 19.18 17.62
C LEU A 438 -12.16 18.90 17.16
N ILE A 439 -12.42 17.78 16.48
CA ILE A 439 -13.76 17.41 16.03
C ILE A 439 -14.57 16.86 17.22
N PRO A 440 -15.74 17.45 17.54
CA PRO A 440 -16.62 16.96 18.61
C PRO A 440 -17.01 15.48 18.46
N VAL A 441 -17.15 14.78 19.59
CA VAL A 441 -17.39 13.32 19.62
C VAL A 441 -18.78 12.94 19.07
N GLY A 442 -19.80 13.77 19.28
CA GLY A 442 -21.20 13.45 18.93
C GLY A 442 -21.61 13.77 17.49
N ILE A 443 -20.67 14.08 16.59
CA ILE A 443 -20.98 14.34 15.18
C ILE A 443 -21.14 13.02 14.43
N GLU A 444 -22.18 12.91 13.61
CA GLU A 444 -22.39 11.77 12.70
C GLU A 444 -21.28 11.68 11.64
N ASP A 445 -20.88 10.45 11.29
CA ASP A 445 -19.78 10.16 10.35
C ASP A 445 -18.47 10.88 10.73
N ARG A 446 -18.14 10.88 12.02
CA ARG A 446 -16.99 11.64 12.56
C ARG A 446 -15.67 11.25 11.90
N SER A 447 -15.46 9.96 11.67
CA SER A 447 -14.25 9.43 11.02
C SER A 447 -14.08 10.00 9.60
N HIS A 448 -15.18 10.18 8.86
CA HIS A 448 -15.17 10.78 7.53
C HIS A 448 -14.74 12.25 7.56
N TRP A 449 -15.10 13.00 8.61
CA TRP A 449 -14.63 14.37 8.80
C TRP A 449 -13.12 14.45 9.07
N GLU A 450 -12.55 13.48 9.80
CA GLU A 450 -11.09 13.39 9.99
C GLU A 450 -10.38 13.19 8.64
N ILE A 451 -10.88 12.25 7.81
CA ILE A 451 -10.35 11.99 6.46
C ILE A 451 -10.51 13.21 5.54
N THR A 452 -11.67 13.86 5.57
CA THR A 452 -11.93 15.07 4.77
C THR A 452 -11.00 16.19 5.16
N THR A 453 -10.69 16.33 6.45
CA THR A 453 -9.72 17.31 6.96
C THR A 453 -8.33 17.04 6.40
N PHE A 454 -7.89 15.78 6.39
CA PHE A 454 -6.61 15.37 5.79
C PHE A 454 -6.49 15.81 4.33
N PHE A 455 -7.47 15.46 3.48
CA PHE A 455 -7.43 15.79 2.05
C PHE A 455 -7.57 17.30 1.80
N THR A 456 -8.39 17.99 2.60
CA THR A 456 -8.57 19.44 2.51
C THR A 456 -7.26 20.17 2.84
N VAL A 457 -6.59 19.78 3.92
CA VAL A 457 -5.29 20.34 4.30
C VAL A 457 -4.23 20.06 3.24
N TRP A 458 -4.23 18.86 2.66
CA TRP A 458 -3.29 18.53 1.59
C TRP A 458 -3.54 19.36 0.32
N LEU A 459 -4.80 19.54 -0.06
CA LEU A 459 -5.19 20.42 -1.18
C LEU A 459 -4.81 21.88 -0.90
N MET A 460 -5.04 22.38 0.31
CA MET A 460 -4.59 23.73 0.72
C MET A 460 -3.08 23.87 0.64
N ALA A 461 -2.31 22.84 1.02
CA ALA A 461 -0.86 22.84 0.86
C ALA A 461 -0.44 22.90 -0.62
N LEU A 462 -1.14 22.22 -1.52
CA LEU A 462 -0.92 22.33 -2.97
C LEU A 462 -1.22 23.74 -3.49
N LEU A 463 -2.37 24.30 -3.13
CA LEU A 463 -2.78 25.66 -3.52
C LEU A 463 -1.75 26.68 -3.02
N HIS A 464 -1.34 26.57 -1.76
CA HIS A 464 -0.28 27.39 -1.17
C HIS A 464 1.04 27.29 -1.96
N ALA A 465 1.49 26.08 -2.28
CA ALA A 465 2.73 25.86 -3.05
C ALA A 465 2.64 26.38 -4.50
N SER A 466 1.43 26.50 -5.05
CA SER A 466 1.22 27.03 -6.40
C SER A 466 1.41 28.56 -6.46
N ILE A 467 0.91 29.28 -5.44
CA ILE A 467 0.91 30.74 -5.38
C ILE A 467 2.19 31.33 -4.76
N ARG A 468 2.83 30.62 -3.82
CA ARG A 468 4.01 31.12 -3.10
C ARG A 468 5.32 30.92 -3.89
N PRO A 469 6.33 31.79 -3.74
CA PRO A 469 7.68 31.48 -4.20
C PRO A 469 8.16 30.14 -3.63
N VAL A 470 8.74 29.26 -4.45
CA VAL A 470 9.03 27.87 -4.05
C VAL A 470 9.94 27.79 -2.82
N ALA A 471 10.93 28.67 -2.71
CA ALA A 471 11.81 28.71 -1.54
C ALA A 471 11.05 29.06 -0.26
N SER A 472 10.16 30.05 -0.31
CA SER A 472 9.28 30.42 0.81
C SER A 472 8.30 29.30 1.14
N ALA A 473 7.71 28.67 0.12
CA ALA A 473 6.74 27.59 0.30
C ALA A 473 7.34 26.39 1.05
N TRP A 474 8.58 26.00 0.73
CA TRP A 474 9.32 24.98 1.48
C TRP A 474 9.47 25.34 2.96
N VAL A 475 9.93 26.57 3.22
CA VAL A 475 10.16 27.03 4.59
C VAL A 475 8.87 27.08 5.38
N GLU A 476 7.81 27.66 4.80
CA GLU A 476 6.51 27.86 5.43
C GLU A 476 5.86 26.51 5.76
N GLN A 477 5.81 25.59 4.80
CA GLN A 477 5.21 24.28 5.02
C GLN A 477 6.00 23.41 6.00
N LEU A 478 7.32 23.37 5.90
CA LEU A 478 8.14 22.62 6.87
C LEU A 478 8.04 23.21 8.28
N SER A 479 7.97 24.54 8.39
CA SER A 479 7.80 25.21 9.69
C SER A 479 6.42 24.92 10.28
N LEU A 480 5.37 24.93 9.46
CA LEU A 480 4.01 24.59 9.89
C LEU A 480 3.91 23.13 10.34
N ALA A 481 4.44 22.19 9.56
CA ALA A 481 4.49 20.78 9.94
C ALA A 481 5.23 20.58 11.28
N ALA A 482 6.40 21.23 11.42
CA ALA A 482 7.18 21.18 12.65
C ALA A 482 6.41 21.74 13.87
N LEU A 483 5.74 22.89 13.70
CA LEU A 483 4.93 23.51 14.74
C LEU A 483 3.78 22.60 15.18
N LEU A 484 3.02 22.05 14.21
CA LEU A 484 1.90 21.16 14.49
C LEU A 484 2.36 19.88 15.20
N CYS A 485 3.50 19.30 14.82
CA CYS A 485 4.06 18.15 15.50
C CYS A 485 4.43 18.49 16.96
N LEU A 486 5.20 19.56 17.17
CA LEU A 486 5.67 19.95 18.51
C LEU A 486 4.53 20.40 19.43
N ALA A 487 3.44 20.95 18.88
CA ALA A 487 2.28 21.39 19.65
C ALA A 487 1.21 20.29 19.84
N LEU A 488 1.32 19.12 19.18
CA LEU A 488 0.34 18.05 19.33
C LEU A 488 0.21 17.53 20.78
N PRO A 489 1.30 17.26 21.54
CA PRO A 489 1.19 16.84 22.94
C PRO A 489 0.50 17.88 23.83
N LEU A 490 0.75 19.16 23.56
CA LEU A 490 0.09 20.26 24.26
C LEU A 490 -1.41 20.27 23.98
N LEU A 491 -1.82 20.10 22.72
CA LEU A 491 -3.23 19.96 22.36
C LEU A 491 -3.87 18.75 23.03
N ASN A 492 -3.17 17.61 23.05
CA ASN A 492 -3.65 16.40 23.70
C ASN A 492 -3.93 16.64 25.18
N TRP A 493 -2.99 17.27 25.88
CA TRP A 493 -3.16 17.62 27.30
C TRP A 493 -4.33 18.59 27.53
N LEU A 494 -4.47 19.63 26.71
CA LEU A 494 -5.57 20.60 26.83
C LEU A 494 -6.95 20.00 26.58
N THR A 495 -7.05 18.96 25.74
CA THR A 495 -8.33 18.36 25.33
C THR A 495 -8.71 17.13 26.14
N THR A 496 -7.74 16.37 26.64
CA THR A 496 -7.98 15.09 27.34
C THR A 496 -7.49 15.09 28.79
N GLY A 497 -6.66 16.05 29.19
CA GLY A 497 -5.94 16.05 30.47
C GLY A 497 -4.79 15.05 30.55
N GLN A 498 -4.58 14.22 29.53
CA GLN A 498 -3.53 13.20 29.48
C GLN A 498 -2.24 13.76 28.88
N GLN A 499 -1.09 13.24 29.33
CA GLN A 499 0.24 13.67 28.89
C GLN A 499 1.20 12.46 28.86
N VAL A 500 2.30 12.58 28.11
CA VAL A 500 3.35 11.52 27.99
C VAL A 500 3.72 10.89 29.33
N LEU A 501 3.94 11.71 30.37
CA LEU A 501 4.37 11.20 31.67
C LEU A 501 3.28 10.34 32.34
N THR A 502 2.01 10.72 32.20
CA THR A 502 0.88 9.95 32.72
C THR A 502 0.78 8.59 32.03
N TYR A 503 0.99 8.53 30.71
CA TYR A 503 1.05 7.28 29.96
C TYR A 503 2.16 6.36 30.45
N GLY A 504 3.38 6.89 30.61
CA GLY A 504 4.52 6.10 31.09
C GLY A 504 4.30 5.54 32.50
N LEU A 505 3.71 6.32 33.41
CA LEU A 505 3.37 5.86 34.77
C LEU A 505 2.28 4.78 34.77
N GLN A 506 1.39 4.78 33.78
CA GLN A 506 0.35 3.77 33.59
C GLN A 506 0.83 2.55 32.79
N GLY A 507 2.06 2.56 32.27
CA GLY A 507 2.59 1.49 31.42
C GLY A 507 2.08 1.51 29.98
N ASP A 508 1.45 2.61 29.52
CA ASP A 508 0.98 2.76 28.13
C ASP A 508 2.12 3.20 27.19
N TRP A 509 3.03 2.28 26.89
CA TRP A 509 4.21 2.56 26.07
C TRP A 509 3.87 2.88 24.60
N GLU A 510 2.73 2.43 24.09
CA GLU A 510 2.27 2.72 22.73
C GLU A 510 1.93 4.21 22.58
N ARG A 511 1.13 4.77 23.49
CA ARG A 511 0.81 6.21 23.47
C ARG A 511 2.04 7.08 23.71
N VAL A 512 2.96 6.64 24.59
CA VAL A 512 4.28 7.30 24.76
C VAL A 512 5.05 7.31 23.45
N GLY A 513 5.13 6.15 22.76
CA GLY A 513 5.84 6.00 21.50
C GLY A 513 5.32 6.94 20.41
N VAL A 514 4.01 7.09 20.28
CA VAL A 514 3.38 8.02 19.33
C VAL A 514 3.81 9.47 19.59
N GLU A 515 3.66 9.96 20.83
CA GLU A 515 3.99 11.37 21.14
C GLU A 515 5.48 11.67 21.01
N LEU A 516 6.36 10.79 21.49
CA LEU A 516 7.81 10.97 21.34
C LEU A 516 8.25 10.95 19.87
N THR A 517 7.64 10.10 19.05
CA THR A 517 7.92 10.05 17.60
C THR A 517 7.48 11.33 16.92
N VAL A 518 6.28 11.83 17.23
CA VAL A 518 5.78 13.09 16.68
C VAL A 518 6.69 14.26 17.08
N ILE A 519 7.13 14.34 18.34
CA ILE A 519 8.09 15.36 18.80
C ILE A 519 9.41 15.25 18.03
N GLY A 520 9.97 14.04 17.91
CA GLY A 520 11.22 13.79 17.20
C GLY A 520 11.14 14.21 15.73
N LEU A 521 10.04 13.87 15.04
CA LEU A 521 9.77 14.31 13.67
C LEU A 521 9.58 15.83 13.59
N GLY A 522 8.91 16.44 14.56
CA GLY A 522 8.75 17.90 14.66
C GLY A 522 10.10 18.62 14.74
N LEU A 523 11.02 18.13 15.59
CA LEU A 523 12.38 18.65 15.70
C LEU A 523 13.15 18.47 14.38
N LEU A 524 13.06 17.30 13.75
CA LEU A 524 13.69 17.03 12.45
C LEU A 524 13.19 18.01 11.39
N LEU A 525 11.88 18.19 11.26
CA LEU A 525 11.26 19.12 10.32
C LEU A 525 11.65 20.58 10.60
N ALA A 526 11.77 20.97 11.88
CA ALA A 526 12.26 22.29 12.26
C ALA A 526 13.71 22.51 11.77
N THR A 527 14.59 21.52 11.94
CA THR A 527 15.97 21.63 11.42
C THR A 527 16.00 21.70 9.88
N MET A 528 15.12 20.97 9.20
CA MET A 528 14.98 21.03 7.74
C MET A 528 14.49 22.42 7.29
N ALA A 529 13.50 22.99 7.98
CA ALA A 529 13.01 24.34 7.72
C ALA A 529 14.10 25.40 7.90
N GLN A 530 14.91 25.30 8.97
CA GLN A 530 16.04 26.20 9.22
C GLN A 530 17.11 26.09 8.11
N LYS A 531 17.45 24.88 7.67
CA LYS A 531 18.37 24.68 6.54
C LYS A 531 17.79 25.19 5.22
N ALA A 532 16.50 25.01 4.99
CA ALA A 532 15.84 25.56 3.81
C ALA A 532 15.86 27.10 3.80
N ARG A 533 15.71 27.75 4.97
CA ARG A 533 15.85 29.21 5.13
C ARG A 533 17.26 29.68 4.79
N SER A 534 18.30 28.99 5.26
CA SER A 534 19.69 29.39 4.99
C SER A 534 20.14 29.13 3.56
N MET A 535 19.46 28.22 2.85
CA MET A 535 19.70 27.91 1.43
C MET A 535 18.79 28.67 0.45
N ALA A 536 17.78 29.40 0.93
CA ALA A 536 16.92 30.22 0.09
C ALA A 536 17.76 31.35 -0.52
N PRO A 537 17.92 31.40 -1.87
CA PRO A 537 18.75 32.42 -2.47
C PRO A 537 18.07 33.79 -2.31
N VAL A 538 18.81 34.76 -1.76
CA VAL A 538 18.63 36.16 -2.14
C VAL A 538 18.86 36.20 -3.65
N LEU A 539 17.81 36.47 -4.43
CA LEU A 539 17.92 36.55 -5.90
C LEU A 539 19.04 37.56 -6.25
N PRO A 540 20.05 37.19 -7.07
CA PRO A 540 20.92 38.21 -7.64
C PRO A 540 20.07 39.12 -8.56
N PRO A 541 20.40 40.42 -8.65
CA PRO A 541 19.66 41.36 -9.49
C PRO A 541 19.60 40.88 -10.93
N ARG A 542 18.52 41.27 -11.62
CA ARG A 542 18.00 40.74 -12.90
C ARG A 542 18.93 40.93 -14.12
N SER A 543 20.20 41.27 -13.93
CA SER A 543 21.15 41.59 -14.98
C SER A 543 22.38 40.69 -14.91
N ALA A 544 22.31 39.50 -15.53
CA ALA A 544 23.43 38.78 -16.15
C ALA A 544 23.05 37.31 -16.40
N VAL A 545 22.03 37.07 -17.23
CA VAL A 545 22.01 35.83 -18.00
C VAL A 545 22.41 36.23 -19.41
N VAL A 546 23.71 36.19 -19.66
CA VAL A 546 24.23 36.18 -21.03
C VAL A 546 23.54 35.01 -21.72
N ALA A 547 22.71 35.35 -22.71
CA ALA A 547 22.08 34.38 -23.59
C ALA A 547 23.18 33.73 -24.43
N THR A 548 23.86 32.72 -23.89
CA THR A 548 24.60 31.79 -24.72
C THR A 548 23.54 31.09 -25.56
N GLN A 549 23.53 31.34 -26.87
CA GLN A 549 22.70 30.64 -27.85
C GLN A 549 23.04 29.15 -27.80
N GLN A 550 22.47 28.43 -26.84
CA GLN A 550 22.47 26.97 -26.84
C GLN A 550 21.35 26.53 -27.77
N LYS A 551 21.77 25.92 -28.88
CA LYS A 551 20.93 25.32 -29.92
C LYS A 551 19.74 24.60 -29.26
N THR A 552 18.55 25.04 -29.61
CA THR A 552 17.28 24.53 -29.10
C THR A 552 17.15 23.06 -29.46
N ILE A 553 17.50 22.13 -28.57
CA ILE A 553 17.18 20.71 -28.77
C ILE A 553 15.79 20.48 -28.17
N THR A 554 14.74 20.98 -28.83
CA THR A 554 13.41 20.46 -28.55
C THR A 554 13.38 19.00 -28.97
N ALA A 555 12.92 18.12 -28.07
CA ALA A 555 12.64 16.73 -28.42
C ALA A 555 11.75 16.68 -29.68
N SER A 556 12.28 16.14 -30.77
CA SER A 556 11.59 16.07 -32.07
C SER A 556 10.31 15.23 -31.95
N VAL A 557 9.32 15.50 -32.82
CA VAL A 557 8.07 14.70 -32.89
C VAL A 557 8.37 13.20 -33.04
N PRO A 558 9.33 12.77 -33.89
CA PRO A 558 9.76 11.38 -33.97
C PRO A 558 10.25 10.80 -32.64
N TYR A 559 10.99 11.58 -31.83
CA TYR A 559 11.46 11.13 -30.53
C TYR A 559 10.31 10.92 -29.53
N ARG A 560 9.34 11.84 -29.50
CA ARG A 560 8.15 11.72 -28.63
C ARG A 560 7.31 10.50 -29.01
N ASN A 561 7.07 10.31 -30.30
CA ASN A 561 6.34 9.14 -30.82
C ASN A 561 7.11 7.85 -30.50
N SER A 562 8.44 7.85 -30.59
CA SER A 562 9.27 6.70 -30.21
C SER A 562 9.12 6.32 -28.74
N ILE A 563 9.05 7.30 -27.83
CA ILE A 563 8.77 7.05 -26.41
C ILE A 563 7.36 6.52 -26.22
N LEU A 564 6.36 7.18 -26.81
CA LEU A 564 4.96 6.76 -26.68
C LEU A 564 4.76 5.31 -27.14
N MET A 565 5.31 4.95 -28.29
CA MET A 565 5.25 3.59 -28.82
C MET A 565 5.91 2.56 -27.88
N ARG A 566 6.98 2.94 -27.18
CA ARG A 566 7.61 2.06 -26.19
C ARG A 566 6.80 1.96 -24.91
N VAL A 567 6.20 3.06 -24.45
CA VAL A 567 5.30 3.03 -23.29
C VAL A 567 4.12 2.12 -23.58
N LEU A 568 3.48 2.24 -24.75
CA LEU A 568 2.35 1.38 -25.15
C LEU A 568 2.76 -0.10 -25.29
N ALA A 569 3.92 -0.38 -25.90
CA ALA A 569 4.45 -1.76 -25.97
C ALA A 569 4.75 -2.32 -24.58
N ALA A 570 5.31 -1.49 -23.70
CA ALA A 570 5.68 -1.86 -22.34
C ALA A 570 4.46 -2.06 -21.45
N THR A 571 3.39 -1.28 -21.62
CA THR A 571 2.18 -1.41 -20.79
C THR A 571 1.24 -2.47 -21.36
N LEU A 572 0.55 -2.18 -22.46
CA LEU A 572 -0.49 -3.05 -23.03
C LEU A 572 0.12 -4.37 -23.52
N GLY A 573 1.21 -4.26 -24.27
CA GLY A 573 1.86 -5.43 -24.86
C GLY A 573 2.55 -6.31 -23.82
N GLY A 574 3.27 -5.70 -22.87
CA GLY A 574 3.90 -6.44 -21.78
C GLY A 574 2.89 -7.10 -20.84
N TYR A 575 1.75 -6.45 -20.57
CA TYR A 575 0.68 -7.05 -19.79
C TYR A 575 0.09 -8.27 -20.49
N ALA A 576 -0.17 -8.18 -21.80
CA ALA A 576 -0.67 -9.32 -22.59
C ALA A 576 0.30 -10.53 -22.55
N VAL A 577 1.62 -10.28 -22.62
CA VAL A 577 2.63 -11.35 -22.47
C VAL A 577 2.60 -11.94 -21.06
N ALA A 578 2.51 -11.11 -20.01
CA ALA A 578 2.43 -11.57 -18.62
C ALA A 578 1.16 -12.40 -18.37
N SER A 579 0.01 -11.97 -18.89
CA SER A 579 -1.24 -12.74 -18.85
C SER A 579 -1.13 -14.06 -19.60
N GLY A 580 -0.51 -14.08 -20.78
CA GLY A 580 -0.25 -15.31 -21.54
C GLY A 580 0.60 -16.31 -20.75
N LEU A 581 1.65 -15.82 -20.06
CA LEU A 581 2.47 -16.66 -19.18
C LEU A 581 1.67 -17.19 -17.98
N ALA A 582 0.82 -16.37 -17.38
CA ALA A 582 -0.05 -16.78 -16.26
C ALA A 582 -1.07 -17.86 -16.66
N ILE A 583 -1.45 -17.95 -17.94
CA ILE A 583 -2.32 -19.01 -18.49
C ILE A 583 -1.52 -20.25 -18.90
N LEU A 584 -0.29 -20.09 -19.40
CA LEU A 584 0.47 -21.20 -19.95
C LEU A 584 1.16 -22.07 -18.93
N LEU A 585 1.84 -21.42 -17.99
CA LEU A 585 2.66 -22.14 -17.01
C LEU A 585 1.84 -23.15 -16.19
N PRO A 586 0.57 -22.87 -15.79
CA PRO A 586 -0.25 -23.86 -15.11
C PRO A 586 -0.56 -25.13 -15.92
N MET A 587 -0.42 -25.10 -17.25
CA MET A 587 -0.61 -26.28 -18.11
C MET A 587 0.60 -27.21 -18.12
N VAL A 588 1.77 -26.72 -17.71
CA VAL A 588 3.05 -27.46 -17.85
C VAL A 588 3.68 -27.77 -16.49
N LEU A 589 3.36 -27.01 -15.44
CA LEU A 589 3.91 -27.21 -14.11
C LEU A 589 3.36 -28.52 -13.48
N PRO A 590 4.22 -29.41 -12.97
CA PRO A 590 3.81 -30.70 -12.40
C PRO A 590 3.35 -30.57 -10.94
N ILE A 591 2.45 -29.63 -10.65
CA ILE A 591 1.88 -29.38 -9.32
C ILE A 591 0.35 -29.21 -9.42
N ALA A 592 -0.34 -29.14 -8.28
CA ALA A 592 -1.78 -28.90 -8.26
C ALA A 592 -2.15 -27.64 -9.07
N ARG A 593 -3.22 -27.71 -9.88
CA ARG A 593 -3.57 -26.65 -10.83
C ARG A 593 -3.76 -25.28 -10.16
N ALA A 594 -4.34 -25.24 -8.96
CA ALA A 594 -4.55 -24.00 -8.22
C ALA A 594 -3.20 -23.38 -7.77
N GLU A 595 -2.29 -24.20 -7.24
CA GLU A 595 -0.92 -23.80 -6.90
C GLU A 595 -0.16 -23.30 -8.14
N ALA A 596 -0.32 -23.99 -9.26
CA ALA A 596 0.33 -23.61 -10.52
C ALA A 596 -0.18 -22.26 -11.02
N VAL A 597 -1.49 -21.99 -10.95
CA VAL A 597 -2.07 -20.68 -11.27
C VAL A 597 -1.52 -19.59 -10.34
N LEU A 598 -1.48 -19.83 -9.03
CA LEU A 598 -0.91 -18.88 -8.07
C LEU A 598 0.56 -18.57 -8.39
N ALA A 599 1.41 -19.59 -8.49
CA ALA A 599 2.84 -19.45 -8.75
C ALA A 599 3.10 -18.72 -10.07
N SER A 600 2.36 -19.07 -11.12
CA SER A 600 2.48 -18.45 -12.44
C SER A 600 2.04 -16.99 -12.42
N THR A 601 0.99 -16.68 -11.67
CA THR A 601 0.48 -15.31 -11.52
C THR A 601 1.48 -14.43 -10.77
N LEU A 602 2.07 -14.92 -9.68
CA LEU A 602 3.12 -14.20 -8.96
C LEU A 602 4.35 -14.00 -9.84
N LEU A 603 4.83 -15.03 -10.54
CA LEU A 603 5.98 -14.95 -11.44
C LEU A 603 5.76 -13.95 -12.60
N SER A 604 4.51 -13.78 -13.02
CA SER A 604 4.15 -12.88 -14.13
C SER A 604 4.59 -11.43 -13.88
N PHE A 605 4.63 -10.94 -12.64
CA PHE A 605 5.10 -9.58 -12.32
C PHE A 605 6.60 -9.39 -12.60
N ALA A 606 7.41 -10.40 -12.26
CA ALA A 606 8.83 -10.41 -12.58
C ALA A 606 9.06 -10.51 -14.10
N ALA A 607 8.31 -11.39 -14.78
CA ALA A 607 8.35 -11.50 -16.23
C ALA A 607 7.96 -10.19 -16.92
N TYR A 608 6.90 -9.53 -16.42
CA TYR A 608 6.41 -8.26 -16.93
C TYR A 608 7.47 -7.16 -16.79
N THR A 609 8.13 -7.09 -15.64
CA THR A 609 9.28 -6.20 -15.42
C THR A 609 10.39 -6.47 -16.44
N GLY A 610 10.72 -7.73 -16.68
CA GLY A 610 11.70 -8.14 -17.70
C GLY A 610 11.33 -7.68 -19.11
N VAL A 611 10.07 -7.83 -19.50
CA VAL A 611 9.55 -7.35 -20.80
C VAL A 611 9.68 -5.83 -20.90
N ILE A 612 9.33 -5.07 -19.85
CA ILE A 612 9.46 -3.61 -19.85
C ILE A 612 10.93 -3.19 -20.04
N ILE A 613 11.85 -3.80 -19.27
CA ILE A 613 13.30 -3.54 -19.41
C ILE A 613 13.75 -3.85 -20.83
N TRP A 614 13.30 -4.96 -21.41
CA TRP A 614 13.63 -5.33 -22.78
C TRP A 614 13.08 -4.33 -23.81
N VAL A 615 11.81 -3.90 -23.69
CA VAL A 615 11.17 -2.91 -24.57
C VAL A 615 11.97 -1.61 -24.61
N PHE A 616 12.43 -1.10 -23.46
CA PHE A 616 13.26 0.11 -23.40
C PHE A 616 14.72 -0.15 -23.81
N SER A 617 15.18 -1.40 -23.77
CA SER A 617 16.50 -1.81 -24.29
C SER A 617 16.52 -2.04 -25.82
N ALA A 618 15.37 -2.14 -26.48
CA ALA A 618 15.30 -2.42 -27.91
C ALA A 618 15.85 -1.23 -28.73
N ARG A 619 16.64 -1.48 -29.78
CA ARG A 619 17.28 -0.42 -30.58
C ARG A 619 16.26 0.50 -31.28
N ALA A 620 15.11 -0.04 -31.69
CA ALA A 620 14.03 0.70 -32.34
C ALA A 620 12.65 0.33 -31.74
N PRO A 621 11.67 1.25 -31.70
CA PRO A 621 10.31 0.95 -31.22
C PRO A 621 9.63 -0.19 -31.98
N LYS A 622 9.82 -0.27 -33.30
CA LYS A 622 9.28 -1.37 -34.12
C LYS A 622 9.78 -2.74 -33.66
N ARG A 623 11.07 -2.84 -33.30
CA ARG A 623 11.64 -4.09 -32.77
C ARG A 623 11.07 -4.47 -31.42
N ALA A 624 10.78 -3.48 -30.57
CA ALA A 624 10.10 -3.72 -29.31
C ALA A 624 8.72 -4.35 -29.54
N TRP A 625 7.90 -3.74 -30.41
CA TRP A 625 6.60 -4.29 -30.76
C TRP A 625 6.68 -5.68 -31.38
N GLN A 626 7.63 -5.93 -32.28
CA GLN A 626 7.82 -7.25 -32.87
C GLN A 626 8.10 -8.33 -31.82
N GLY A 627 9.05 -8.10 -30.90
CA GLY A 627 9.33 -9.12 -29.89
C GLY A 627 8.21 -9.31 -28.87
N VAL A 628 7.53 -8.24 -28.46
CA VAL A 628 6.31 -8.38 -27.62
C VAL A 628 5.24 -9.19 -28.36
N PHE A 629 5.01 -8.89 -29.64
CA PHE A 629 4.04 -9.59 -30.47
C PHE A 629 4.38 -11.07 -30.65
N PHE A 630 5.65 -11.41 -30.93
CA PHE A 630 6.09 -12.79 -31.03
C PHE A 630 5.96 -13.56 -29.71
N LEU A 631 6.26 -12.92 -28.57
CA LEU A 631 6.04 -13.53 -27.26
C LEU A 631 4.55 -13.78 -27.01
N ALA A 632 3.70 -12.79 -27.27
CA ALA A 632 2.26 -12.90 -27.05
C ALA A 632 1.61 -13.94 -27.96
N ILE A 633 1.98 -13.97 -29.26
CA ILE A 633 1.51 -14.97 -30.21
C ILE A 633 2.05 -16.35 -29.87
N GLY A 634 3.33 -16.46 -29.51
CA GLY A 634 3.91 -17.73 -29.05
C GLY A 634 3.10 -18.28 -27.89
N CYS A 635 2.74 -17.41 -26.94
CA CYS A 635 1.87 -17.80 -25.85
C CYS A 635 0.50 -18.28 -26.35
N ALA A 636 -0.20 -17.47 -27.15
CA ALA A 636 -1.53 -17.79 -27.67
C ALA A 636 -1.56 -19.10 -28.48
N LEU A 637 -0.56 -19.33 -29.33
CA LEU A 637 -0.45 -20.55 -30.13
C LEU A 637 -0.20 -21.78 -29.26
N THR A 638 0.63 -21.68 -28.23
CA THR A 638 0.85 -22.79 -27.29
C THR A 638 -0.40 -23.08 -26.45
N ILE A 639 -1.16 -22.06 -26.06
CA ILE A 639 -2.46 -22.21 -25.37
C ILE A 639 -3.43 -22.97 -26.29
N LEU A 640 -3.59 -22.50 -27.53
CA LEU A 640 -4.48 -23.11 -28.53
C LEU A 640 -4.07 -24.54 -28.86
N PHE A 641 -2.77 -24.80 -29.01
CA PHE A 641 -2.25 -26.14 -29.25
C PHE A 641 -2.58 -27.09 -28.09
N ASN A 642 -2.31 -26.70 -26.84
CA ASN A 642 -2.66 -27.52 -25.68
C ASN A 642 -4.17 -27.73 -25.55
N ALA A 643 -4.99 -26.70 -25.79
CA ALA A 643 -6.44 -26.82 -25.75
C ALA A 643 -6.99 -27.78 -26.82
N THR A 644 -6.31 -27.89 -27.97
CA THR A 644 -6.76 -28.74 -29.10
C THR A 644 -6.19 -30.16 -29.02
N PHE A 645 -4.94 -30.31 -28.59
CA PHE A 645 -4.18 -31.57 -28.70
C PHE A 645 -3.76 -32.18 -27.35
N GLY A 646 -3.81 -31.43 -26.25
CA GLY A 646 -3.32 -31.87 -24.93
C GLY A 646 -4.20 -32.91 -24.21
N GLY A 647 -5.34 -33.26 -24.78
CA GLY A 647 -6.22 -34.33 -24.31
C GLY A 647 -6.14 -35.65 -25.12
N MET A 648 -5.24 -35.72 -26.11
CA MET A 648 -4.83 -36.97 -26.78
C MET A 648 -3.55 -37.49 -26.15
#